data_AF-A0A964VVZ1-F1
#
_entry.id   AF-A0A964VVZ1-F1
#
_cell.length_a   1.000
_cell.length_b   1.000
_cell.length_c   1.000
_cell.angle_alpha   90.00
_cell.angle_beta   90.00
_cell.angle_gamma   90.00
#
_symmetry.space_group_name_H-M   'P 1'
#
loop_
_entity.id
_entity.type
_entity.pdbx_description
1 polymer ?
#
loop_
_entity_poly.entity_id
_entity_poly.type
_entity_poly.pdbx_seq_one_letter_code
_entity_poly.pdbx_strand_id
1 'polypeptide(L)'
;MSHLWHLSRFEVRGSVISMMGSVRSAIRVAWVGGWLLSAWGGAPWMVAAPALQEAPVPALGLEWGVGRWVPDLEIRPESGSRSSLSKLTRDARAVVIAVTSSSCPVSGRYGPTLAALEKEYASRGVRFVWINPVPTDSKASVRQWIRDQGVQGPYVRDERGDIAKALGIRSTAEVFVLDAARTVLFRGAVDDQYGLGYSKAAANQRYLVSALESVLSGRAVETACTSVPGCALESAAPVAVSEPVTYHNRISRILQQSCVPCHREGGIAPFALTSPAEVAAHAGMVRKQVTQGVMPPWFAASPTHGPSPWLNDRSLPAADKADLLAWMERGRPEGKSSYAPKPQTYPSEWQLGEPDAIVRLPEPVDVAASGVMSYINIEVPTGFDSDRWVQGWEIRPTARDVVHHVLVYVLPPGNDGKPQKNRRIDGTSSYLAAYAPGYQAVSYPEGWAKFIPAGSTLHFQLHYTPKGKATRDQSALGLKFAKTPPKHEVRVSAIAGAVDIPPGDPDFMVEGKLPVPQSARLMSFMPHMHVRGKAYRYELELPGSAPKTLLDVPRYDFNWQLLYRLSEHIDLPAGSVLKGIARYDNSAGNPANPDPTRRVQWGEQTDEEMMLGYIEYYLPEVAPGTPVDLRPPAGRRGGSKAFDSLDRNHDGRITLDESPSPDQFKAADADGNGEVSREELKAFLQKLNPRRAAGSKPSSEAP
;
A
#
# COMPACT_ATOMS: atom_id res chain seq x y z
N MET A 1 31.52 15.87 68.00
CA MET A 1 30.93 14.56 68.35
C MET A 1 31.34 13.57 67.27
N SER A 2 32.12 12.57 67.70
CA SER A 2 32.55 11.27 67.14
C SER A 2 31.70 10.67 66.00
N HIS A 3 32.18 9.80 65.08
CA HIS A 3 33.46 9.14 64.77
C HIS A 3 33.33 8.59 63.31
N LEU A 4 34.26 8.89 62.39
CA LEU A 4 35.41 8.08 61.90
C LEU A 4 35.08 6.78 61.12
N TRP A 5 35.46 6.78 59.84
CA TRP A 5 35.69 5.62 58.96
C TRP A 5 37.20 5.54 58.64
N HIS A 6 37.82 4.36 58.76
CA HIS A 6 39.20 4.06 58.30
C HIS A 6 39.23 2.64 57.70
N LEU A 7 39.57 2.51 56.40
CA LEU A 7 40.87 2.11 55.82
C LEU A 7 41.19 0.58 55.77
N SER A 8 40.99 0.01 54.58
CA SER A 8 41.98 -0.55 53.62
C SER A 8 42.87 -1.79 53.88
N ARG A 9 43.00 -2.59 52.78
CA ARG A 9 44.03 -3.59 52.36
C ARG A 9 44.01 -4.94 53.15
N PHE A 10 44.35 -6.12 52.62
CA PHE A 10 45.40 -6.59 51.69
C PHE A 10 45.08 -8.01 51.12
N GLU A 11 45.81 -8.46 50.08
CA GLU A 11 45.82 -9.79 49.40
C GLU A 11 45.93 -11.04 50.30
N VAL A 12 45.47 -12.21 49.83
CA VAL A 12 46.18 -13.52 49.97
C VAL A 12 45.82 -14.49 48.82
N ARG A 13 46.85 -15.06 48.17
CA ARG A 13 46.86 -16.30 47.37
C ARG A 13 46.82 -17.54 48.27
N GLY A 14 46.13 -18.62 47.89
CA GLY A 14 46.30 -19.93 48.55
C GLY A 14 45.55 -21.07 47.87
N SER A 15 46.28 -22.13 47.53
CA SER A 15 45.87 -23.27 46.70
C SER A 15 45.33 -24.44 47.54
N VAL A 16 44.31 -25.11 46.99
CA VAL A 16 44.07 -26.57 46.88
C VAL A 16 44.77 -27.53 47.87
N ILE A 17 44.00 -28.43 48.51
CA ILE A 17 44.11 -29.93 48.42
C ILE A 17 43.08 -30.65 49.32
N SER A 18 42.27 -31.51 48.66
CA SER A 18 41.81 -32.87 48.98
C SER A 18 41.05 -33.23 50.26
N MET A 19 39.85 -33.81 50.08
CA MET A 19 39.46 -35.21 50.38
C MET A 19 37.92 -35.31 50.26
N MET A 20 37.23 -36.37 49.84
CA MET A 20 37.44 -37.63 49.15
C MET A 20 36.01 -38.23 49.00
N GLY A 21 35.72 -38.99 47.93
CA GLY A 21 34.51 -39.82 47.82
C GLY A 21 33.69 -39.57 46.54
N SER A 22 34.02 -40.16 45.38
CA SER A 22 33.55 -41.48 44.87
C SER A 22 32.11 -41.41 44.34
N VAL A 23 31.70 -41.82 43.13
CA VAL A 23 32.11 -42.88 42.19
C VAL A 23 31.73 -42.48 40.75
N ARG A 24 32.55 -42.92 39.79
CA ARG A 24 32.39 -42.80 38.32
C ARG A 24 31.26 -43.67 37.75
N SER A 25 30.66 -43.26 36.64
CA SER A 25 30.16 -44.21 35.63
C SER A 25 30.33 -43.65 34.22
N ALA A 26 30.84 -44.51 33.34
CA ALA A 26 31.22 -44.23 31.97
C ALA A 26 30.29 -44.98 31.01
N ILE A 27 29.83 -44.25 29.98
CA ILE A 27 29.73 -44.59 28.54
C ILE A 27 29.59 -46.08 28.15
N ARG A 28 28.47 -46.44 27.48
CA ARG A 28 28.42 -46.87 26.05
C ARG A 28 27.01 -47.30 25.58
N VAL A 29 26.58 -46.65 24.49
CA VAL A 29 25.87 -47.14 23.27
C VAL A 29 25.05 -48.44 23.35
N ALA A 30 23.75 -48.35 23.03
CA ALA A 30 23.02 -49.37 22.24
C ALA A 30 21.73 -48.81 21.62
N TRP A 31 21.59 -49.03 20.31
CA TRP A 31 20.36 -48.93 19.52
C TRP A 31 19.36 -50.01 19.94
N VAL A 32 18.11 -49.67 20.30
CA VAL A 32 16.93 -50.55 20.19
C VAL A 32 15.64 -49.73 20.01
N GLY A 33 14.98 -49.92 18.86
CA GLY A 33 13.53 -50.17 18.76
C GLY A 33 12.56 -49.06 19.15
N GLY A 34 12.19 -48.21 18.19
CA GLY A 34 10.90 -47.53 18.17
C GLY A 34 9.86 -48.39 17.45
N TRP A 35 8.81 -48.79 18.17
CA TRP A 35 7.49 -49.15 17.61
C TRP A 35 6.41 -48.84 18.65
N LEU A 36 5.26 -48.37 18.14
CA LEU A 36 3.97 -48.07 18.78
C LEU A 36 3.76 -46.62 19.28
N LEU A 37 3.27 -45.76 18.37
CA LEU A 37 1.86 -45.34 18.40
C LEU A 37 1.48 -44.62 17.09
N SER A 38 0.49 -45.21 16.44
CA SER A 38 -0.17 -44.78 15.22
C SER A 38 -1.28 -43.76 15.50
N ALA A 39 -1.58 -42.99 14.44
CA ALA A 39 -2.88 -42.40 14.12
C ALA A 39 -3.24 -41.01 14.69
N TRP A 40 -2.47 -39.97 14.33
CA TRP A 40 -3.02 -38.63 14.05
C TRP A 40 -2.33 -38.08 12.79
N GLY A 41 -2.99 -38.20 11.64
CA GLY A 41 -2.55 -37.64 10.37
C GLY A 41 -2.77 -36.14 10.33
N GLY A 42 -2.00 -35.39 11.11
CA GLY A 42 -1.75 -33.97 10.88
C GLY A 42 -0.32 -33.84 10.41
N ALA A 43 -0.10 -33.43 9.16
CA ALA A 43 1.23 -33.05 8.72
C ALA A 43 1.76 -31.97 9.69
N PRO A 44 2.93 -32.16 10.32
CA PRO A 44 3.51 -31.12 11.15
C PRO A 44 3.73 -29.91 10.26
N TRP A 45 3.12 -28.80 10.68
CA TRP A 45 3.21 -27.52 10.04
C TRP A 45 4.69 -27.19 9.92
N MET A 46 5.23 -27.16 8.71
CA MET A 46 6.39 -26.31 8.49
C MET A 46 5.86 -24.89 8.67
N VAL A 47 5.93 -24.37 9.89
CA VAL A 47 6.05 -22.93 10.08
C VAL A 47 7.23 -22.57 9.19
N ALA A 48 6.96 -21.87 8.09
CA ALA A 48 8.01 -21.46 7.18
C ALA A 48 9.07 -20.77 8.03
N ALA A 49 10.27 -21.35 8.10
CA ALA A 49 11.38 -20.71 8.78
C ALA A 49 11.51 -19.31 8.17
N PRO A 50 11.75 -18.26 8.97
CA PRO A 50 11.95 -16.92 8.43
C PRO A 50 12.96 -17.00 7.28
N ALA A 51 12.61 -16.42 6.15
CA ALA A 51 13.44 -16.50 4.97
C ALA A 51 14.82 -15.93 5.30
N LEU A 52 15.87 -16.70 5.03
CA LEU A 52 17.26 -16.22 5.17
C LEU A 52 17.59 -15.10 4.16
N GLN A 53 16.71 -14.89 3.18
CA GLN A 53 16.83 -13.91 2.12
C GLN A 53 15.93 -12.72 2.43
N GLU A 54 16.54 -11.55 2.63
CA GLU A 54 15.82 -10.31 2.93
C GLU A 54 15.95 -9.33 1.76
N ALA A 55 14.86 -9.07 1.03
CA ALA A 55 14.82 -8.02 0.01
C ALA A 55 14.50 -6.64 0.64
N PRO A 56 14.88 -5.52 0.01
CA PRO A 56 14.40 -4.21 0.42
C PRO A 56 12.87 -4.14 0.34
N VAL A 57 12.23 -3.68 1.41
CA VAL A 57 10.78 -3.48 1.51
C VAL A 57 10.52 -2.00 1.79
N PRO A 58 9.59 -1.32 1.11
CA PRO A 58 9.25 0.06 1.43
C PRO A 58 8.87 0.24 2.91
N ALA A 59 9.21 1.40 3.47
CA ALA A 59 8.99 1.73 4.87
C ALA A 59 8.44 3.15 5.05
N LEU A 60 7.88 3.45 6.23
CA LEU A 60 7.45 4.80 6.55
C LEU A 60 8.63 5.77 6.62
N GLY A 61 8.74 6.62 5.60
CA GLY A 61 9.77 7.63 5.56
C GLY A 61 9.84 8.47 6.84
N LEU A 62 8.70 8.95 7.34
CA LEU A 62 8.67 9.81 8.54
C LEU A 62 9.21 9.13 9.80
N GLU A 63 8.92 7.83 9.99
CA GLU A 63 9.46 7.05 11.11
C GLU A 63 10.96 6.79 10.98
N TRP A 64 11.46 6.76 9.74
CA TRP A 64 12.86 6.48 9.40
C TRP A 64 13.67 7.75 9.15
N GLY A 65 13.08 8.93 9.38
CA GLY A 65 13.76 10.22 9.33
C GLY A 65 13.76 10.92 7.97
N VAL A 66 13.03 10.42 6.97
CA VAL A 66 12.66 11.21 5.78
C VAL A 66 11.87 12.43 6.24
N GLY A 67 12.12 13.57 5.63
CA GLY A 67 11.57 14.84 6.05
C GLY A 67 12.22 15.41 7.31
N ARG A 68 13.29 14.81 7.86
CA ARG A 68 14.07 15.42 8.94
C ARG A 68 15.19 16.30 8.39
N TRP A 69 15.48 17.34 9.16
CA TRP A 69 16.65 18.18 8.95
C TRP A 69 17.89 17.52 9.56
N VAL A 70 18.97 17.49 8.78
CA VAL A 70 20.28 17.04 9.25
C VAL A 70 21.09 18.26 9.69
N PRO A 71 21.63 18.28 10.93
CA PRO A 71 22.49 19.37 11.38
C PRO A 71 23.75 19.46 10.50
N ASP A 72 24.50 20.56 10.61
CA ASP A 72 25.74 20.67 9.87
C ASP A 72 26.79 19.70 10.45
N LEU A 73 27.20 18.72 9.63
CA LEU A 73 28.17 17.70 10.02
C LEU A 73 29.54 18.04 9.44
N GLU A 74 30.58 17.85 10.24
CA GLU A 74 31.95 17.99 9.76
C GLU A 74 32.30 16.80 8.85
N ILE A 75 32.81 17.09 7.65
CA ILE A 75 33.22 16.09 6.68
C ILE A 75 34.75 16.10 6.66
N ARG A 76 35.35 14.99 7.10
CA ARG A 76 36.80 14.78 7.17
C ARG A 76 37.22 13.66 6.21
N PRO A 77 37.45 13.94 4.92
CA PRO A 77 37.82 12.92 3.96
C PRO A 77 39.24 12.38 4.21
N GLU A 78 39.49 11.13 3.79
CA GLU A 78 40.84 10.55 3.79
C GLU A 78 41.84 11.33 2.89
N SER A 79 41.35 12.11 1.93
CA SER A 79 42.15 12.96 1.03
C SER A 79 42.61 14.29 1.66
N GLY A 80 42.14 14.64 2.86
CA GLY A 80 42.74 15.67 3.72
C GLY A 80 42.05 17.03 3.80
N SER A 81 41.32 17.49 2.77
CA SER A 81 40.63 18.79 2.85
C SER A 81 39.32 18.68 3.64
N ARG A 82 39.30 19.26 4.85
CA ARG A 82 38.08 19.36 5.67
C ARG A 82 36.99 20.15 4.96
N SER A 83 35.75 19.70 5.09
CA SER A 83 34.55 20.35 4.59
C SER A 83 33.42 20.24 5.62
N SER A 84 32.23 20.73 5.27
CA SER A 84 31.01 20.53 6.06
C SER A 84 29.88 20.07 5.14
N LEU A 85 28.87 19.43 5.73
CA LEU A 85 27.70 18.99 4.99
C LEU A 85 26.98 20.19 4.36
N SER A 86 26.88 21.32 5.08
CA SER A 86 26.29 22.56 4.56
C SER A 86 27.04 23.11 3.34
N LYS A 87 28.37 23.02 3.30
CA LYS A 87 29.16 23.43 2.14
C LYS A 87 28.94 22.51 0.95
N LEU A 88 28.77 21.21 1.20
CA LEU A 88 28.51 20.22 0.15
C LEU A 88 27.09 20.35 -0.42
N THR A 89 26.09 20.64 0.41
CA THR A 89 24.69 20.77 -0.05
C THR A 89 24.37 22.11 -0.71
N ARG A 90 25.04 23.20 -0.34
CA ARG A 90 24.68 24.58 -0.76
C ARG A 90 24.45 24.74 -2.26
N ASP A 91 25.36 24.22 -3.08
CA ASP A 91 25.32 24.38 -4.55
C ASP A 91 24.96 23.07 -5.27
N ALA A 92 24.56 22.04 -4.51
CA ALA A 92 24.15 20.76 -5.06
C ALA A 92 22.63 20.74 -5.26
N ARG A 93 22.18 20.14 -6.36
CA ARG A 93 20.76 19.84 -6.55
C ARG A 93 20.30 18.73 -5.60
N ALA A 94 21.21 17.80 -5.28
CA ALA A 94 21.05 16.77 -4.27
C ALA A 94 22.42 16.31 -3.76
N VAL A 95 22.48 15.82 -2.52
CA VAL A 95 23.66 15.12 -1.98
C VAL A 95 23.28 13.70 -1.62
N VAL A 96 23.98 12.71 -2.17
CA VAL A 96 23.87 11.31 -1.78
C VAL A 96 24.88 11.01 -0.69
N ILE A 97 24.42 10.49 0.44
CA ILE A 97 25.29 9.88 1.45
C ILE A 97 25.25 8.37 1.24
N ALA A 98 26.35 7.81 0.76
CA ALA A 98 26.50 6.38 0.51
C ALA A 98 27.23 5.73 1.69
N VAL A 99 26.50 4.96 2.49
CA VAL A 99 27.10 4.18 3.58
C VAL A 99 27.72 2.93 2.99
N THR A 100 28.95 2.64 3.38
CA THR A 100 29.75 1.51 2.87
C THR A 100 30.59 0.91 3.99
N SER A 101 31.20 -0.23 3.70
CA SER A 101 32.30 -0.80 4.48
C SER A 101 33.22 -1.58 3.56
N SER A 102 34.52 -1.54 3.85
CA SER A 102 35.53 -2.35 3.14
C SER A 102 35.47 -3.83 3.52
N SER A 103 34.76 -4.19 4.59
CA SER A 103 34.57 -5.57 5.05
C SER A 103 33.16 -6.13 4.80
N CYS A 104 32.19 -5.29 4.40
CA CYS A 104 30.84 -5.75 4.08
C CYS A 104 30.74 -6.28 2.63
N PRO A 105 30.31 -7.55 2.42
CA PRO A 105 30.16 -8.11 1.08
C PRO A 105 29.02 -7.47 0.27
N VAL A 106 27.98 -6.95 0.92
CA VAL A 106 26.89 -6.24 0.25
C VAL A 106 27.36 -4.87 -0.24
N SER A 107 28.08 -4.10 0.59
CA SER A 107 28.69 -2.83 0.17
C SER A 107 29.68 -3.04 -0.98
N GLY A 108 30.49 -4.11 -0.93
CA GLY A 108 31.40 -4.45 -2.03
C GLY A 108 30.70 -4.70 -3.36
N ARG A 109 29.52 -5.36 -3.36
CA ARG A 109 28.72 -5.59 -4.57
C ARG A 109 28.06 -4.32 -5.11
N TYR A 110 27.62 -3.42 -4.23
CA TYR A 110 27.03 -2.13 -4.65
C TYR A 110 28.06 -1.05 -5.00
N GLY A 111 29.33 -1.23 -4.62
CA GLY A 111 30.42 -0.28 -4.89
C GLY A 111 30.48 0.21 -6.34
N PRO A 112 30.50 -0.68 -7.36
CA PRO A 112 30.58 -0.26 -8.75
C PRO A 112 29.31 0.47 -9.21
N THR A 113 28.12 0.01 -8.77
CA THR A 113 26.84 0.66 -9.08
C THR A 113 26.81 2.09 -8.55
N LEU A 114 27.20 2.29 -7.30
CA LEU A 114 27.21 3.62 -6.68
C LEU A 114 28.27 4.53 -7.30
N ALA A 115 29.46 4.02 -7.66
CA ALA A 115 30.49 4.80 -8.35
C ALA A 115 30.06 5.20 -9.77
N ALA A 116 29.35 4.32 -10.48
CA ALA A 116 28.75 4.65 -11.78
C ALA A 116 27.69 5.75 -11.65
N LEU A 117 26.79 5.64 -10.66
CA LEU A 117 25.79 6.67 -10.37
C LEU A 117 26.43 7.99 -9.95
N GLU A 118 27.48 7.97 -9.14
CA GLU A 118 28.26 9.16 -8.79
C GLU A 118 28.75 9.90 -10.04
N LYS A 119 29.37 9.17 -10.98
CA LYS A 119 29.86 9.74 -12.23
C LYS A 119 28.73 10.26 -13.12
N GLU A 120 27.65 9.49 -13.28
CA GLU A 120 26.51 9.83 -14.13
C GLU A 120 25.82 11.11 -13.67
N TYR A 121 25.52 11.19 -12.37
CA TYR A 121 24.72 12.27 -11.79
C TYR A 121 25.54 13.51 -11.40
N ALA A 122 26.88 13.43 -11.38
CA ALA A 122 27.75 14.59 -11.13
C ALA A 122 27.46 15.76 -12.08
N SER A 123 27.32 15.48 -13.38
CA SER A 123 27.00 16.49 -14.42
C SER A 123 25.63 17.13 -14.23
N ARG A 124 24.72 16.45 -13.51
CA ARG A 124 23.36 16.91 -13.21
C ARG A 124 23.27 17.62 -11.86
N GLY A 125 24.41 17.90 -11.22
CA GLY A 125 24.50 18.65 -9.97
C GLY A 125 24.26 17.81 -8.71
N VAL A 126 24.36 16.48 -8.79
CA VAL A 126 24.32 15.60 -7.62
C VAL A 126 25.74 15.38 -7.12
N ARG A 127 25.95 15.40 -5.80
CA ARG A 127 27.25 15.10 -5.18
C ARG A 127 27.13 13.87 -4.30
N PHE A 128 28.16 13.05 -4.26
CA PHE A 128 28.22 11.87 -3.39
C PHE A 128 29.18 12.12 -2.23
N VAL A 129 28.81 11.60 -1.06
CA VAL A 129 29.65 11.55 0.14
C VAL A 129 29.62 10.11 0.64
N TRP A 130 30.77 9.49 0.71
CA TRP A 130 30.91 8.10 1.09
C TRP A 130 31.29 8.00 2.55
N ILE A 131 30.56 7.20 3.32
CA ILE A 131 30.76 7.05 4.75
C ILE A 131 31.08 5.60 5.07
N ASN A 132 32.13 5.39 5.86
CA ASN A 132 32.42 4.10 6.48
C ASN A 132 32.29 4.23 8.00
N PRO A 133 31.19 3.70 8.59
CA PRO A 133 30.97 3.75 10.03
C PRO A 133 31.62 2.59 10.79
N VAL A 134 32.34 1.68 10.13
CA VAL A 134 32.93 0.48 10.75
C VAL A 134 34.31 0.82 11.30
N PRO A 135 34.49 0.91 12.64
CA PRO A 135 35.74 1.38 13.24
C PRO A 135 36.91 0.40 13.03
N THR A 136 36.61 -0.89 12.83
CA THR A 136 37.60 -1.94 12.59
C THR A 136 38.14 -1.98 11.16
N ASP A 137 37.52 -1.25 10.22
CA ASP A 137 38.02 -1.13 8.86
C ASP A 137 39.30 -0.26 8.84
N SER A 138 40.42 -0.90 8.50
CA SER A 138 41.74 -0.26 8.49
C SER A 138 41.85 0.82 7.41
N LYS A 139 42.73 1.81 7.61
CA LYS A 139 43.03 2.82 6.57
C LYS A 139 43.52 2.18 5.26
N ALA A 140 44.29 1.09 5.35
CA ALA A 140 44.83 0.41 4.19
C ALA A 140 43.71 -0.26 3.36
N SER A 141 42.83 -1.04 4.01
CA SER A 141 41.71 -1.71 3.35
C SER A 141 40.73 -0.70 2.74
N VAL A 142 40.43 0.39 3.45
CA VAL A 142 39.56 1.46 2.94
C VAL A 142 40.18 2.14 1.71
N ARG A 143 41.47 2.50 1.74
CA ARG A 143 42.13 3.12 0.58
C ARG A 143 42.18 2.21 -0.63
N GLN A 144 42.36 0.91 -0.41
CA GLN A 144 42.29 -0.08 -1.48
C GLN A 144 40.88 -0.14 -2.06
N TRP A 145 39.86 -0.28 -1.20
CA TRP A 145 38.46 -0.30 -1.62
C TRP A 145 38.07 0.94 -2.44
N ILE A 146 38.46 2.14 -2.00
CA ILE A 146 38.22 3.40 -2.74
C ILE A 146 38.78 3.33 -4.17
N ARG A 147 40.00 2.82 -4.34
CA ARG A 147 40.64 2.68 -5.66
C ARG A 147 39.94 1.63 -6.51
N ASP A 148 39.66 0.46 -5.93
CA ASP A 148 39.08 -0.68 -6.64
C ASP A 148 37.67 -0.38 -7.14
N GLN A 149 36.89 0.39 -6.38
CA GLN A 149 35.53 0.79 -6.76
C GLN A 149 35.48 2.04 -7.65
N GLY A 150 36.59 2.78 -7.78
CA GLY A 150 36.62 4.01 -8.59
C GLY A 150 35.87 5.19 -7.96
N VAL A 151 35.85 5.29 -6.63
CA VAL A 151 35.19 6.38 -5.89
C VAL A 151 35.87 7.72 -6.17
N GLN A 152 35.08 8.74 -6.52
CA GLN A 152 35.59 10.08 -6.84
C GLN A 152 35.29 11.10 -5.74
N GLY A 153 34.16 10.94 -5.05
CA GLY A 153 33.70 11.85 -4.00
C GLY A 153 34.46 11.72 -2.69
N PRO A 154 34.22 12.65 -1.73
CA PRO A 154 34.79 12.57 -0.39
C PRO A 154 34.41 11.25 0.30
N TYR A 155 35.41 10.53 0.79
CA TYR A 155 35.24 9.31 1.59
C TYR A 155 35.67 9.55 3.04
N VAL A 156 34.75 9.36 3.99
CA VAL A 156 34.93 9.61 5.42
C VAL A 156 34.89 8.30 6.18
N ARG A 157 35.92 8.04 7.00
CA ARG A 157 35.86 7.02 8.06
C ARG A 157 35.27 7.66 9.32
N ASP A 158 34.03 7.32 9.65
CA ASP A 158 33.29 7.88 10.79
C ASP A 158 33.67 7.19 12.10
N GLU A 159 34.95 7.30 12.49
CA GLU A 159 35.54 6.59 13.63
C GLU A 159 34.86 6.91 14.97
N ARG A 160 34.25 8.10 15.10
CA ARG A 160 33.51 8.53 16.32
C ARG A 160 32.01 8.22 16.26
N GLY A 161 31.53 7.80 15.09
CA GLY A 161 30.12 7.56 14.82
C GLY A 161 29.26 8.83 14.83
N ASP A 162 29.84 10.02 14.62
CA ASP A 162 29.10 11.28 14.73
C ASP A 162 28.06 11.39 13.61
N ILE A 163 28.46 11.00 12.38
CA ILE A 163 27.58 11.02 11.20
C ILE A 163 26.55 9.90 11.33
N ALA A 164 26.98 8.71 11.73
CA ALA A 164 26.11 7.55 11.95
C ALA A 164 25.02 7.84 12.99
N LYS A 165 25.38 8.49 14.11
CA LYS A 165 24.43 8.94 15.13
C LYS A 165 23.47 10.00 14.59
N ALA A 166 23.98 11.04 13.92
CA ALA A 166 23.13 12.14 13.44
C ALA A 166 22.07 11.68 12.41
N LEU A 167 22.42 10.73 11.55
CA LEU A 167 21.51 10.17 10.54
C LEU A 167 20.75 8.93 11.04
N GLY A 168 21.13 8.38 12.20
CA GLY A 168 20.60 7.11 12.70
C GLY A 168 20.85 5.98 11.71
N ILE A 169 22.07 5.86 11.17
CA ILE A 169 22.45 4.84 10.18
C ILE A 169 22.27 3.45 10.79
N ARG A 170 21.66 2.54 10.03
CA ARG A 170 21.32 1.17 10.49
C ARG A 170 22.07 0.08 9.75
N SER A 171 22.58 0.37 8.56
CA SER A 171 23.21 -0.63 7.70
C SER A 171 24.33 -0.05 6.84
N THR A 172 25.33 -0.87 6.55
CA THR A 172 26.51 -0.52 5.71
C THR A 172 26.22 -0.44 4.21
N ALA A 173 25.00 -0.70 3.75
CA ALA A 173 24.58 -0.54 2.35
C ALA A 173 23.41 0.45 2.18
N GLU A 174 23.21 1.30 3.19
CA GLU A 174 22.17 2.30 3.22
C GLU A 174 22.60 3.55 2.45
N VAL A 175 21.65 4.17 1.75
CA VAL A 175 21.87 5.45 1.05
C VAL A 175 20.86 6.49 1.51
N PHE A 176 21.29 7.75 1.57
CA PHE A 176 20.43 8.90 1.86
C PHE A 176 20.52 9.91 0.72
N VAL A 177 19.41 10.56 0.37
CA VAL A 177 19.41 11.71 -0.53
C VAL A 177 18.99 12.94 0.25
N LEU A 178 19.84 13.97 0.26
CA LEU A 178 19.59 15.25 0.92
C LEU A 178 19.36 16.37 -0.08
N ASP A 179 18.48 17.31 0.24
CA ASP A 179 18.37 18.58 -0.48
C ASP A 179 19.42 19.62 -0.04
N ALA A 180 19.41 20.78 -0.69
CA ALA A 180 20.33 21.89 -0.38
C ALA A 180 20.23 22.37 1.08
N ALA A 181 19.05 22.23 1.70
CA ALA A 181 18.76 22.59 3.08
C ALA A 181 19.07 21.46 4.08
N ARG A 182 19.67 20.35 3.62
CA ARG A 182 19.98 19.13 4.41
C ARG A 182 18.73 18.40 4.91
N THR A 183 17.64 18.47 4.18
CA THR A 183 16.45 17.64 4.41
C THR A 183 16.67 16.25 3.83
N VAL A 184 16.40 15.19 4.59
CA VAL A 184 16.38 13.82 4.06
C VAL A 184 15.16 13.65 3.15
N LEU A 185 15.37 13.48 1.85
CA LEU A 185 14.32 13.23 0.85
C LEU A 185 14.15 11.75 0.52
N PHE A 186 15.21 10.96 0.70
CA PHE A 186 15.19 9.51 0.54
C PHE A 186 16.15 8.85 1.53
N ARG A 187 15.77 7.65 2.00
CA ARG A 187 16.60 6.78 2.85
C ARG A 187 16.29 5.32 2.56
N GLY A 188 17.25 4.52 2.12
CA GLY A 188 16.99 3.10 1.90
C GLY A 188 18.07 2.37 1.12
N ALA A 189 17.66 1.33 0.40
CA ALA A 189 18.53 0.53 -0.44
C ALA A 189 18.82 1.26 -1.77
N VAL A 190 19.90 0.86 -2.45
CA VAL A 190 20.23 1.36 -3.79
C VAL A 190 19.18 0.89 -4.81
N ASP A 191 18.94 -0.43 -4.82
CA ASP A 191 17.99 -1.15 -5.64
C ASP A 191 17.69 -2.52 -4.98
N ASP A 192 16.97 -3.42 -5.68
CA ASP A 192 16.65 -4.77 -5.21
C ASP A 192 17.52 -5.90 -5.79
N GLN A 193 18.69 -5.58 -6.36
CA GLN A 193 19.58 -6.55 -7.02
C GLN A 193 20.33 -7.44 -6.02
N TYR A 194 20.80 -6.87 -4.91
CA TYR A 194 21.59 -7.58 -3.91
C TYR A 194 21.01 -7.46 -2.50
N GLY A 195 21.05 -8.57 -1.76
CA GLY A 195 20.81 -8.59 -0.32
C GLY A 195 21.54 -9.74 0.37
N LEU A 196 21.23 -9.97 1.64
CA LEU A 196 21.75 -11.11 2.38
C LEU A 196 21.15 -12.40 1.79
N GLY A 197 22.00 -13.35 1.43
CA GLY A 197 21.56 -14.66 0.92
C GLY A 197 21.08 -14.72 -0.53
N TYR A 198 21.13 -13.63 -1.30
CA TYR A 198 20.77 -13.65 -2.74
C TYR A 198 21.53 -12.63 -3.60
N SER A 199 21.42 -12.82 -4.92
CA SER A 199 21.90 -11.93 -5.96
C SER A 199 21.05 -12.10 -7.21
N LYS A 200 20.54 -11.01 -7.80
CA LYS A 200 19.79 -11.02 -9.07
C LYS A 200 20.70 -10.64 -10.23
N ALA A 201 20.36 -11.11 -11.43
CA ALA A 201 21.05 -10.71 -12.65
C ALA A 201 20.90 -9.20 -12.94
N ALA A 202 19.73 -8.64 -12.62
CA ALA A 202 19.43 -7.21 -12.71
C ALA A 202 18.43 -6.80 -11.61
N ALA A 203 18.42 -5.52 -11.26
CA ALA A 203 17.40 -4.94 -10.41
C ALA A 203 16.05 -4.89 -11.14
N ASN A 204 14.96 -5.21 -10.45
CA ASN A 204 13.60 -4.89 -10.90
C ASN A 204 13.16 -3.51 -10.39
N GLN A 205 13.73 -3.02 -9.29
CA GLN A 205 13.39 -1.76 -8.65
C GLN A 205 14.66 -0.94 -8.38
N ARG A 206 14.79 0.24 -8.99
CA ARG A 206 15.96 1.12 -8.85
C ARG A 206 15.68 2.31 -7.93
N TYR A 207 15.56 2.07 -6.62
CA TYR A 207 15.07 3.05 -5.65
C TYR A 207 15.86 4.37 -5.64
N LEU A 208 17.20 4.31 -5.58
CA LEU A 208 18.04 5.52 -5.54
C LEU A 208 17.90 6.34 -6.84
N VAL A 209 17.87 5.67 -7.99
CA VAL A 209 17.68 6.33 -9.30
C VAL A 209 16.33 7.02 -9.35
N SER A 210 15.25 6.32 -9.00
CA SER A 210 13.90 6.89 -8.96
C SER A 210 13.81 8.10 -8.02
N ALA A 211 14.49 8.04 -6.86
CA ALA A 211 14.58 9.17 -5.94
C ALA A 211 15.33 10.35 -6.55
N LEU A 212 16.51 10.12 -7.15
CA LEU A 212 17.29 11.17 -7.80
C LEU A 212 16.53 11.82 -8.96
N GLU A 213 15.86 11.05 -9.81
CA GLU A 213 15.03 11.59 -10.90
C GLU A 213 13.87 12.44 -10.37
N SER A 214 13.23 12.01 -9.27
CA SER A 214 12.15 12.78 -8.63
C SER A 214 12.69 14.11 -8.08
N VAL A 215 13.81 14.08 -7.35
CA VAL A 215 14.44 15.28 -6.79
C VAL A 215 14.91 16.24 -7.88
N LEU A 216 15.54 15.72 -8.94
CA LEU A 216 16.02 16.53 -10.07
C LEU A 216 14.89 17.07 -10.94
N SER A 217 13.69 16.50 -10.86
CA SER A 217 12.47 17.05 -11.48
C SER A 217 11.64 17.90 -10.51
N GLY A 218 12.08 18.09 -9.25
CA GLY A 218 11.36 18.86 -8.24
C GLY A 218 10.11 18.17 -7.69
N ARG A 219 9.89 16.89 -8.02
CA ARG A 219 8.75 16.09 -7.60
C ARG A 219 9.01 15.42 -6.25
N ALA A 220 7.94 15.04 -5.56
CA ALA A 220 8.01 14.20 -4.38
C ALA A 220 8.54 12.80 -4.73
N VAL A 221 9.32 12.19 -3.83
CA VAL A 221 9.81 10.82 -3.99
C VAL A 221 8.69 9.86 -3.56
N GLU A 222 8.19 9.03 -4.47
CA GLU A 222 7.09 8.09 -4.20
C GLU A 222 7.50 7.03 -3.17
N THR A 223 8.57 6.27 -3.46
CA THR A 223 9.19 5.36 -2.48
C THR A 223 10.30 6.09 -1.73
N ALA A 224 9.93 6.94 -0.77
CA ALA A 224 10.90 7.76 -0.05
C ALA A 224 11.74 6.96 0.96
N CYS A 225 11.31 5.76 1.34
CA CYS A 225 12.08 4.92 2.25
C CYS A 225 11.91 3.42 2.00
N THR A 226 12.98 2.65 2.23
CA THR A 226 12.96 1.18 2.23
C THR A 226 13.82 0.62 3.38
N SER A 227 13.57 -0.62 3.78
CA SER A 227 14.55 -1.44 4.50
C SER A 227 15.80 -1.68 3.63
N VAL A 228 16.90 -2.08 4.26
CA VAL A 228 18.20 -2.26 3.61
C VAL A 228 18.78 -3.61 3.98
N PRO A 229 19.08 -4.49 3.00
CA PRO A 229 19.58 -5.83 3.26
C PRO A 229 21.11 -5.88 3.39
N GLY A 230 21.72 -4.88 4.02
CA GLY A 230 23.17 -4.81 4.26
C GLY A 230 23.56 -5.31 5.66
N CYS A 231 24.86 -5.38 5.97
CA CYS A 231 25.29 -5.75 7.32
C CYS A 231 24.77 -4.73 8.34
N ALA A 232 24.02 -5.23 9.32
CA ALA A 232 23.43 -4.44 10.38
C ALA A 232 24.52 -3.77 11.23
N LEU A 233 24.28 -2.50 11.57
CA LEU A 233 25.09 -1.74 12.50
C LEU A 233 24.32 -1.61 13.81
N GLU A 234 25.03 -1.55 14.94
CA GLU A 234 24.40 -1.21 16.20
C GLU A 234 23.84 0.21 16.09
N SER A 235 22.51 0.32 16.03
CA SER A 235 21.82 1.58 15.80
C SER A 235 22.00 2.47 17.02
N ALA A 236 22.82 3.52 16.90
CA ALA A 236 22.77 4.59 17.89
C ALA A 236 21.46 5.37 17.70
N ALA A 237 20.73 5.61 18.79
CA ALA A 237 19.58 6.51 18.75
C ALA A 237 20.02 7.87 18.17
N PRO A 238 19.23 8.48 17.25
CA PRO A 238 19.57 9.79 16.73
C PRO A 238 19.78 10.76 17.88
N VAL A 239 20.90 11.47 17.90
CA VAL A 239 21.12 12.53 18.88
C VAL A 239 20.05 13.59 18.62
N ALA A 240 19.23 13.87 19.63
CA ALA A 240 18.22 14.92 19.55
C ALA A 240 18.93 16.23 19.19
N VAL A 241 18.53 16.83 18.06
CA VAL A 241 19.07 18.11 17.63
C VAL A 241 18.74 19.13 18.70
N SER A 242 19.74 19.82 19.24
CA SER A 242 19.59 20.77 20.35
C SER A 242 18.91 22.08 19.95
N GLU A 243 18.55 22.26 18.68
CA GLU A 243 17.85 23.45 18.22
C GLU A 243 16.34 23.36 18.53
N PRO A 244 15.72 24.41 19.08
CA PRO A 244 14.27 24.47 19.24
C PRO A 244 13.55 24.27 17.91
N VAL A 245 12.38 23.61 17.97
CA VAL A 245 11.49 23.43 16.82
C VAL A 245 11.00 24.80 16.33
N THR A 246 11.20 25.08 15.04
CA THR A 246 10.75 26.28 14.35
C THR A 246 10.05 25.92 13.04
N TYR A 247 9.44 26.92 12.39
CA TYR A 247 8.81 26.70 11.10
C TYR A 247 9.80 26.17 10.06
N HIS A 248 10.93 26.86 9.88
CA HIS A 248 11.88 26.54 8.83
C HIS A 248 12.71 25.29 9.12
N ASN A 249 13.07 24.98 10.37
CA ASN A 249 13.86 23.77 10.66
C ASN A 249 13.02 22.49 10.77
N ARG A 250 11.72 22.57 11.04
CA ARG A 250 10.90 21.38 11.29
C ARG A 250 9.49 21.41 10.70
N ILE A 251 8.69 22.44 11.01
CA ILE A 251 7.25 22.39 10.68
C ILE A 251 6.98 22.44 9.18
N SER A 252 7.71 23.25 8.44
CA SER A 252 7.63 23.31 6.97
C SER A 252 7.86 21.95 6.31
N ARG A 253 8.67 21.07 6.89
CA ARG A 253 8.90 19.70 6.38
C ARG A 253 7.71 18.79 6.63
N ILE A 254 7.15 18.84 7.85
CA ILE A 254 5.92 18.11 8.22
C ILE A 254 4.78 18.52 7.29
N LEU A 255 4.57 19.83 7.12
CA LEU A 255 3.52 20.36 6.26
C LEU A 255 3.75 19.99 4.80
N GLN A 256 4.98 20.12 4.28
CA GLN A 256 5.29 19.76 2.91
C GLN A 256 5.00 18.29 2.59
N GLN A 257 5.24 17.40 3.55
CA GLN A 257 5.04 15.97 3.35
C GLN A 257 3.57 15.52 3.54
N SER A 258 2.88 16.06 4.55
CA SER A 258 1.57 15.57 4.96
C SER A 258 0.40 16.49 4.59
N CYS A 259 0.62 17.78 4.35
CA CYS A 259 -0.46 18.77 4.19
C CYS A 259 -0.45 19.45 2.82
N VAL A 260 0.69 19.96 2.36
CA VAL A 260 0.89 20.68 1.09
C VAL A 260 0.53 19.85 -0.16
N PRO A 261 0.55 18.50 -0.16
CA PRO A 261 -0.02 17.72 -1.27
C PRO A 261 -1.49 18.07 -1.58
N CYS A 262 -2.24 18.57 -0.59
CA CYS A 262 -3.61 19.07 -0.78
C CYS A 262 -3.71 20.59 -0.55
N HIS A 263 -2.99 21.12 0.44
CA HIS A 263 -3.01 22.51 0.89
C HIS A 263 -1.96 23.39 0.21
N ARG A 264 -2.19 23.63 -1.08
CA ARG A 264 -1.40 24.55 -1.91
C ARG A 264 -2.31 25.22 -2.93
N GLU A 265 -1.81 26.26 -3.59
CA GLU A 265 -2.49 26.84 -4.75
C GLU A 265 -2.70 25.76 -5.83
N GLY A 266 -3.92 25.71 -6.40
CA GLY A 266 -4.34 24.68 -7.34
C GLY A 266 -4.54 23.28 -6.74
N GLY A 267 -4.34 23.11 -5.42
CA GLY A 267 -4.65 21.89 -4.69
C GLY A 267 -6.15 21.67 -4.49
N ILE A 268 -6.51 20.53 -3.89
CA ILE A 268 -7.91 20.18 -3.58
C ILE A 268 -8.43 20.89 -2.32
N ALA A 269 -7.54 21.35 -1.45
CA ALA A 269 -7.93 22.01 -0.21
C ALA A 269 -8.30 23.49 -0.45
N PRO A 270 -9.20 24.06 0.37
CA PRO A 270 -9.72 25.42 0.15
C PRO A 270 -8.71 26.55 0.44
N PHE A 271 -7.55 26.23 1.02
CA PHE A 271 -6.49 27.19 1.34
C PHE A 271 -5.12 26.52 1.36
N ALA A 272 -4.08 27.32 1.16
CA ALA A 272 -2.69 26.89 1.18
C ALA A 272 -2.10 26.85 2.61
N LEU A 273 -1.09 26.00 2.83
CA LEU A 273 -0.30 25.89 4.06
C LEU A 273 1.20 25.91 3.76
N THR A 274 1.58 26.72 2.77
CA THR A 274 2.93 26.74 2.16
C THR A 274 3.86 27.78 2.79
N SER A 275 3.36 28.64 3.68
CA SER A 275 4.11 29.69 4.36
C SER A 275 3.80 29.78 5.86
N PRO A 276 4.66 30.40 6.69
CA PRO A 276 4.38 30.61 8.11
C PRO A 276 3.08 31.39 8.35
N ALA A 277 2.84 32.43 7.55
CA ALA A 277 1.67 33.30 7.67
C ALA A 277 0.35 32.56 7.39
N GLU A 278 0.31 31.75 6.33
CA GLU A 278 -0.85 30.91 6.01
C GLU A 278 -1.16 29.92 7.13
N VAL A 279 -0.13 29.24 7.65
CA VAL A 279 -0.30 28.30 8.76
C VAL A 279 -0.75 29.01 10.03
N ALA A 280 -0.23 30.21 10.30
CA ALA A 280 -0.63 31.01 11.44
C ALA A 280 -2.10 31.45 11.34
N ALA A 281 -2.58 31.83 10.15
CA ALA A 281 -3.97 32.22 9.89
C ALA A 281 -4.95 31.06 10.09
N HIS A 282 -4.51 29.82 9.86
CA HIS A 282 -5.34 28.62 9.97
C HIS A 282 -5.02 27.74 11.20
N ALA A 283 -4.17 28.19 12.13
CA ALA A 283 -3.62 27.37 13.21
C ALA A 283 -4.69 26.70 14.09
N GLY A 284 -5.77 27.41 14.42
CA GLY A 284 -6.88 26.83 15.20
C GLY A 284 -7.58 25.67 14.49
N MET A 285 -7.77 25.79 13.17
CA MET A 285 -8.36 24.73 12.34
C MET A 285 -7.41 23.55 12.20
N VAL A 286 -6.13 23.82 11.87
CA VAL A 286 -5.10 22.78 11.76
C VAL A 286 -5.00 21.99 13.07
N ARG A 287 -4.93 22.68 14.22
CA ARG A 287 -4.91 22.06 15.55
C ARG A 287 -6.11 21.15 15.79
N LYS A 288 -7.33 21.60 15.48
CA LYS A 288 -8.55 20.81 15.67
C LYS A 288 -8.51 19.54 14.83
N GLN A 289 -8.27 19.67 13.53
CA GLN A 289 -8.31 18.55 12.58
C GLN A 289 -7.21 17.52 12.85
N VAL A 290 -5.99 17.98 13.18
CA VAL A 290 -4.87 17.10 13.54
C VAL A 290 -5.12 16.40 14.88
N THR A 291 -5.63 17.12 15.88
CA THR A 291 -5.95 16.52 17.20
C THR A 291 -7.00 15.41 17.05
N GLN A 292 -8.06 15.65 16.27
CA GLN A 292 -9.13 14.69 16.01
C GLN A 292 -8.75 13.55 15.05
N GLY A 293 -7.56 13.60 14.44
CA GLY A 293 -7.10 12.59 13.48
C GLY A 293 -7.92 12.57 12.18
N VAL A 294 -8.53 13.71 11.81
CA VAL A 294 -9.24 13.87 10.54
C VAL A 294 -8.25 14.25 9.43
N MET A 295 -7.21 15.01 9.78
CA MET A 295 -6.16 15.44 8.87
C MET A 295 -4.76 15.07 9.39
N PRO A 296 -3.83 14.70 8.51
CA PRO A 296 -4.06 14.30 7.12
C PRO A 296 -4.98 13.06 7.02
N PRO A 297 -5.77 12.92 5.94
CA PRO A 297 -6.78 11.87 5.84
C PRO A 297 -6.11 10.51 5.64
N TRP A 298 -6.05 9.73 6.72
CA TRP A 298 -5.55 8.36 6.73
C TRP A 298 -6.21 7.58 7.85
N PHE A 299 -7.08 6.65 7.49
CA PHE A 299 -7.95 5.96 8.43
C PHE A 299 -7.64 4.48 8.60
N ALA A 300 -6.57 3.98 7.97
CA ALA A 300 -6.08 2.64 8.27
C ALA A 300 -5.55 2.60 9.70
N ALA A 301 -5.87 1.53 10.43
CA ALA A 301 -5.28 1.27 11.74
C ALA A 301 -3.76 1.17 11.62
N SER A 302 -3.05 1.73 12.59
CA SER A 302 -1.60 1.63 12.65
C SER A 302 -1.18 0.16 12.77
N PRO A 303 -0.12 -0.29 12.08
CA PRO A 303 0.40 -1.63 12.28
C PRO A 303 0.83 -1.80 13.74
N THR A 304 0.58 -2.98 14.30
CA THR A 304 0.98 -3.28 15.69
C THR A 304 2.50 -3.45 15.83
N HIS A 305 3.18 -3.85 14.74
CA HIS A 305 4.62 -4.08 14.70
C HIS A 305 5.15 -3.75 13.29
N GLY A 306 6.38 -3.22 13.22
CA GLY A 306 7.08 -2.97 11.96
C GLY A 306 6.67 -1.68 11.25
N PRO A 307 7.32 -1.37 10.10
CA PRO A 307 6.97 -0.21 9.30
C PRO A 307 5.57 -0.34 8.69
N SER A 308 4.98 0.78 8.26
CA SER A 308 3.72 0.73 7.49
C SER A 308 3.86 -0.15 6.25
N PRO A 309 2.85 -0.98 5.98
CA PRO A 309 2.80 -1.76 4.76
C PRO A 309 2.38 -0.93 3.54
N TRP A 310 2.16 0.38 3.66
CA TRP A 310 1.54 1.20 2.61
C TRP A 310 2.55 2.09 1.85
N LEU A 311 2.54 2.03 0.52
CA LEU A 311 3.35 2.91 -0.35
C LEU A 311 2.92 4.38 -0.27
N ASN A 312 1.64 4.61 -0.02
CA ASN A 312 1.02 5.93 -0.04
C ASN A 312 0.51 6.35 1.34
N ASP A 313 1.12 5.83 2.40
CA ASP A 313 0.81 6.20 3.78
C ASP A 313 1.00 7.71 3.96
N ARG A 314 -0.06 8.37 4.42
CA ARG A 314 -0.04 9.80 4.75
C ARG A 314 -0.35 10.08 6.21
N SER A 315 -0.33 9.07 7.06
CA SER A 315 -0.47 9.24 8.50
C SER A 315 0.55 10.25 9.03
N LEU A 316 0.16 10.98 10.05
CA LEU A 316 1.04 11.89 10.76
C LEU A 316 1.57 11.19 12.01
N PRO A 317 2.87 10.85 12.07
CA PRO A 317 3.42 10.15 13.23
C PRO A 317 3.27 10.96 14.51
N ALA A 318 3.19 10.26 15.65
CA ALA A 318 2.96 10.87 16.95
C ALA A 318 3.99 11.98 17.28
N ALA A 319 5.27 11.78 16.95
CA ALA A 319 6.32 12.78 17.16
C ALA A 319 6.11 14.03 16.30
N ASP A 320 5.74 13.88 15.03
CA ASP A 320 5.50 14.99 14.11
C ASP A 320 4.23 15.75 14.48
N LYS A 321 3.18 15.04 14.90
CA LYS A 321 1.97 15.62 15.49
C LYS A 321 2.32 16.43 16.75
N ALA A 322 3.13 15.88 17.65
CA ALA A 322 3.55 16.56 18.87
C ALA A 322 4.36 17.84 18.55
N ASP A 323 5.31 17.77 17.63
CA ASP A 323 6.12 18.93 17.20
C ASP A 323 5.23 20.03 16.61
N LEU A 324 4.30 19.67 15.70
CA LEU A 324 3.38 20.61 15.07
C LEU A 324 2.48 21.31 16.09
N LEU A 325 1.85 20.54 17.00
CA LEU A 325 0.98 21.08 18.04
C LEU A 325 1.76 21.95 19.03
N ALA A 326 2.93 21.49 19.48
CA ALA A 326 3.78 22.23 20.41
C ALA A 326 4.30 23.54 19.80
N TRP A 327 4.70 23.53 18.53
CA TRP A 327 5.10 24.74 17.81
C TRP A 327 3.96 25.76 17.71
N MET A 328 2.73 25.31 17.47
CA MET A 328 1.55 26.19 17.44
C MET A 328 1.24 26.82 18.81
N GLU A 329 1.56 26.14 19.92
CA GLU A 329 1.41 26.71 21.28
C GLU A 329 2.53 27.69 21.66
N ARG A 330 3.76 27.47 21.19
CA ARG A 330 4.94 28.25 21.60
C ARG A 330 5.13 29.55 20.82
N GLY A 331 4.05 30.18 20.38
CA GLY A 331 4.11 31.43 19.62
C GLY A 331 4.58 31.28 18.17
N ARG A 332 4.69 30.06 17.64
CA ARG A 332 4.99 29.76 16.22
C ARG A 332 6.31 30.37 15.71
N PRO A 333 7.45 30.13 16.38
CA PRO A 333 8.73 30.71 15.95
C PRO A 333 9.09 30.29 14.52
N GLU A 334 9.46 31.25 13.67
CA GLU A 334 9.77 30.98 12.27
C GLU A 334 11.13 30.30 12.07
N GLY A 335 12.16 30.72 12.82
CA GLY A 335 13.53 30.23 12.66
C GLY A 335 14.24 30.82 11.45
N LYS A 336 15.41 30.26 11.09
CA LYS A 336 16.21 30.76 9.96
C LYS A 336 15.65 30.26 8.63
N SER A 337 15.32 31.15 7.70
CA SER A 337 14.80 30.80 6.37
C SER A 337 15.73 29.89 5.56
N SER A 338 17.05 29.99 5.75
CA SER A 338 18.04 29.10 5.12
C SER A 338 17.95 27.64 5.57
N TYR A 339 17.17 27.34 6.61
CA TYR A 339 16.89 25.97 7.04
C TYR A 339 15.60 25.40 6.42
N ALA A 340 14.81 26.21 5.71
CA ALA A 340 13.59 25.74 5.06
C ALA A 340 13.92 24.65 4.01
N PRO A 341 13.14 23.57 3.90
CA PRO A 341 13.30 22.62 2.82
C PRO A 341 13.03 23.31 1.49
N LYS A 342 13.59 22.76 0.40
CA LYS A 342 13.23 23.24 -0.93
C LYS A 342 11.73 23.00 -1.17
N PRO A 343 10.96 23.98 -1.66
CA PRO A 343 9.57 23.76 -2.04
C PRO A 343 9.46 22.69 -3.14
N GLN A 344 8.54 21.75 -2.93
CA GLN A 344 8.14 20.78 -3.93
C GLN A 344 7.34 21.48 -5.02
N THR A 345 7.63 21.12 -6.27
CA THR A 345 6.88 21.62 -7.42
C THR A 345 5.83 20.60 -7.81
N TYR A 346 4.65 21.09 -8.11
CA TYR A 346 3.54 20.28 -8.58
C TYR A 346 3.20 20.73 -10.01
N PRO A 347 3.22 19.82 -10.99
CA PRO A 347 2.86 20.18 -12.35
C PRO A 347 1.43 20.71 -12.39
N SER A 348 1.21 21.82 -13.10
CA SER A 348 -0.10 22.47 -13.24
C SER A 348 -1.07 21.64 -14.09
N GLU A 349 -0.54 20.83 -15.00
CA GLU A 349 -1.34 19.99 -15.90
C GLU A 349 -1.55 18.59 -15.34
N TRP A 350 -0.55 17.72 -15.41
CA TRP A 350 -0.66 16.29 -15.08
C TRP A 350 0.45 15.87 -14.09
N GLN A 351 0.05 15.34 -12.93
CA GLN A 351 0.97 14.71 -11.97
C GLN A 351 1.62 13.45 -12.52
N LEU A 352 0.94 12.77 -13.45
CA LEU A 352 1.47 11.65 -14.22
C LEU A 352 2.67 12.04 -15.11
N GLY A 353 2.92 13.34 -15.30
CA GLY A 353 3.69 13.88 -16.43
C GLY A 353 2.84 13.91 -17.69
N GLU A 354 3.42 14.30 -18.83
CA GLU A 354 2.71 14.33 -20.12
C GLU A 354 2.06 12.95 -20.42
N PRO A 355 0.73 12.87 -20.54
CA PRO A 355 0.05 11.64 -20.92
C PRO A 355 0.27 11.31 -22.41
N ASP A 356 0.36 10.03 -22.73
CA ASP A 356 0.42 9.55 -24.12
C ASP A 356 -0.95 9.62 -24.81
N ALA A 357 -2.03 9.60 -24.02
CA ALA A 357 -3.40 9.82 -24.50
C ALA A 357 -4.25 10.52 -23.42
N ILE A 358 -5.20 11.34 -23.88
CA ILE A 358 -6.18 12.01 -23.02
C ILE A 358 -7.58 11.70 -23.55
N VAL A 359 -8.41 11.08 -22.70
CA VAL A 359 -9.83 10.85 -22.98
C VAL A 359 -10.65 11.82 -22.14
N ARG A 360 -11.31 12.79 -22.78
CA ARG A 360 -12.08 13.85 -22.12
C ARG A 360 -13.57 13.61 -22.27
N LEU A 361 -14.37 14.03 -21.28
CA LEU A 361 -15.81 14.10 -21.44
C LEU A 361 -16.17 14.97 -22.66
N PRO A 362 -17.07 14.52 -23.56
CA PRO A 362 -17.38 15.21 -24.80
C PRO A 362 -17.90 16.63 -24.53
N GLU A 363 -18.76 16.78 -23.52
CA GLU A 363 -19.33 18.06 -23.10
C GLU A 363 -19.12 18.28 -21.59
N PRO A 364 -19.02 19.55 -21.13
CA PRO A 364 -19.04 19.86 -19.72
C PRO A 364 -20.38 19.49 -19.06
N VAL A 365 -20.30 18.95 -17.86
CA VAL A 365 -21.43 18.65 -16.99
C VAL A 365 -21.73 19.87 -16.13
N ASP A 366 -22.98 20.33 -16.12
CA ASP A 366 -23.44 21.40 -15.24
C ASP A 366 -23.67 20.87 -13.83
N VAL A 367 -23.04 21.52 -12.85
CA VAL A 367 -23.17 21.18 -11.43
C VAL A 367 -23.94 22.29 -10.73
N ALA A 368 -25.04 21.92 -10.06
CA ALA A 368 -25.90 22.85 -9.35
C ALA A 368 -25.17 23.53 -8.18
N ALA A 369 -25.67 24.70 -7.75
CA ALA A 369 -25.14 25.39 -6.58
C ALA A 369 -25.51 24.69 -5.26
N SER A 370 -26.65 24.01 -5.21
CA SER A 370 -27.19 23.37 -4.00
C SER A 370 -27.96 22.10 -4.34
N GLY A 371 -28.34 21.33 -3.32
CA GLY A 371 -29.10 20.09 -3.45
C GLY A 371 -28.21 18.86 -3.62
N VAL A 372 -28.85 17.75 -4.03
CA VAL A 372 -28.20 16.47 -4.31
C VAL A 372 -28.27 16.23 -5.82
N MET A 373 -27.22 15.65 -6.39
CA MET A 373 -27.18 15.26 -7.80
C MET A 373 -27.07 13.75 -7.89
N SER A 374 -27.94 13.13 -8.70
CA SER A 374 -27.80 11.72 -9.05
C SER A 374 -26.51 11.48 -9.84
N TYR A 375 -26.05 10.23 -9.81
CA TYR A 375 -24.92 9.80 -10.61
C TYR A 375 -25.10 10.09 -12.09
N ILE A 376 -24.03 10.56 -12.72
CA ILE A 376 -23.99 10.88 -14.15
C ILE A 376 -23.12 9.83 -14.83
N ASN A 377 -23.66 9.20 -15.87
CA ASN A 377 -22.98 8.16 -16.63
C ASN A 377 -22.75 8.66 -18.06
N ILE A 378 -21.49 8.70 -18.50
CA ILE A 378 -21.10 9.21 -19.82
C ILE A 378 -20.14 8.22 -20.48
N GLU A 379 -20.48 7.80 -21.69
CA GLU A 379 -19.64 6.91 -22.50
C GLU A 379 -18.80 7.72 -23.50
N VAL A 380 -17.50 7.43 -23.58
CA VAL A 380 -16.54 8.11 -24.46
C VAL A 380 -15.74 7.06 -25.24
N PRO A 381 -15.88 6.97 -26.58
CA PRO A 381 -15.06 6.09 -27.40
C PRO A 381 -13.58 6.43 -27.26
N THR A 382 -12.72 5.43 -27.11
CA THR A 382 -11.26 5.67 -27.00
C THR A 382 -10.62 6.09 -28.32
N GLY A 383 -11.16 5.60 -29.44
CA GLY A 383 -10.54 5.75 -30.77
C GLY A 383 -9.25 4.96 -30.96
N PHE A 384 -8.91 4.05 -30.03
CA PHE A 384 -7.69 3.23 -30.16
C PHE A 384 -7.87 2.14 -31.21
N ASP A 385 -6.96 2.11 -32.18
CA ASP A 385 -6.90 1.17 -33.30
C ASP A 385 -6.19 -0.15 -32.94
N SER A 386 -5.44 -0.15 -31.85
CA SER A 386 -4.77 -1.33 -31.30
C SER A 386 -4.94 -1.40 -29.79
N ASP A 387 -4.72 -2.58 -29.24
CA ASP A 387 -4.71 -2.79 -27.79
C ASP A 387 -3.69 -1.88 -27.11
N ARG A 388 -4.03 -1.42 -25.90
CA ARG A 388 -3.19 -0.54 -25.10
C ARG A 388 -2.93 -1.13 -23.71
N TRP A 389 -1.66 -1.13 -23.34
CA TRP A 389 -1.19 -1.45 -22.01
C TRP A 389 -0.96 -0.16 -21.22
N VAL A 390 -1.80 0.10 -20.24
CA VAL A 390 -1.78 1.32 -19.41
C VAL A 390 -0.89 1.08 -18.19
N GLN A 391 0.31 1.67 -18.22
CA GLN A 391 1.26 1.63 -17.09
C GLN A 391 0.95 2.71 -16.05
N GLY A 392 0.27 3.79 -16.42
CA GLY A 392 -0.13 4.82 -15.48
C GLY A 392 -1.34 5.61 -15.95
N TRP A 393 -2.05 6.22 -15.00
CA TRP A 393 -3.26 6.96 -15.27
C TRP A 393 -3.50 8.06 -14.22
N GLU A 394 -4.21 9.11 -14.63
CA GLU A 394 -4.65 10.20 -13.77
C GLU A 394 -6.01 10.72 -14.26
N ILE A 395 -6.97 10.89 -13.35
CA ILE A 395 -8.23 11.58 -13.65
C ILE A 395 -8.12 13.02 -13.16
N ARG A 396 -8.44 13.97 -14.02
CA ARG A 396 -8.35 15.40 -13.76
C ARG A 396 -9.71 16.07 -13.98
N PRO A 397 -10.46 16.33 -12.89
CA PRO A 397 -11.63 17.19 -12.96
C PRO A 397 -11.23 18.64 -13.23
N THR A 398 -12.07 19.39 -13.95
CA THR A 398 -11.90 20.84 -14.09
C THR A 398 -12.50 21.58 -12.90
N ALA A 399 -13.53 21.02 -12.26
CA ALA A 399 -14.13 21.54 -11.02
C ALA A 399 -13.85 20.60 -9.84
N ARG A 400 -12.56 20.51 -9.44
CA ARG A 400 -12.07 19.60 -8.39
C ARG A 400 -12.79 19.75 -7.06
N ASP A 401 -13.29 20.93 -6.75
CA ASP A 401 -13.99 21.21 -5.51
C ASP A 401 -15.36 20.52 -5.44
N VAL A 402 -16.04 20.26 -6.54
CA VAL A 402 -17.38 19.62 -6.55
C VAL A 402 -17.39 18.15 -6.95
N VAL A 403 -16.32 17.62 -7.54
CA VAL A 403 -16.25 16.20 -7.91
C VAL A 403 -15.95 15.34 -6.69
N HIS A 404 -16.91 14.51 -6.28
CA HIS A 404 -16.77 13.63 -5.13
C HIS A 404 -16.07 12.32 -5.49
N HIS A 405 -16.44 11.69 -6.61
CA HIS A 405 -15.63 10.63 -7.20
C HIS A 405 -15.92 10.44 -8.69
N VAL A 406 -15.00 9.76 -9.37
CA VAL A 406 -15.18 9.27 -10.75
C VAL A 406 -14.69 7.83 -10.81
N LEU A 407 -15.48 6.92 -11.38
CA LEU A 407 -15.03 5.59 -11.78
C LEU A 407 -15.06 5.50 -13.31
N VAL A 408 -13.98 4.97 -13.89
CA VAL A 408 -13.89 4.76 -15.34
C VAL A 408 -13.79 3.27 -15.62
N TYR A 409 -14.74 2.74 -16.38
CA TYR A 409 -14.80 1.33 -16.77
C TYR A 409 -14.45 1.17 -18.25
N VAL A 410 -13.86 0.02 -18.60
CA VAL A 410 -13.64 -0.35 -20.01
C VAL A 410 -14.82 -1.16 -20.52
N LEU A 411 -15.48 -0.65 -21.55
CA LEU A 411 -16.48 -1.36 -22.33
C LEU A 411 -15.83 -1.84 -23.64
N PRO A 412 -15.36 -3.11 -23.70
CA PRO A 412 -14.80 -3.66 -24.93
C PRO A 412 -15.87 -3.73 -26.03
N PRO A 413 -15.47 -3.69 -27.31
CA PRO A 413 -16.39 -3.93 -28.41
C PRO A 413 -16.99 -5.35 -28.29
N GLY A 414 -18.25 -5.48 -28.68
CA GLY A 414 -18.95 -6.74 -28.86
C GLY A 414 -18.51 -7.46 -30.14
N ASN A 415 -19.11 -8.64 -30.39
CA ASN A 415 -18.79 -9.48 -31.55
C ASN A 415 -19.07 -8.79 -32.90
N ASP A 416 -19.92 -7.76 -32.91
CA ASP A 416 -20.25 -6.95 -34.09
C ASP A 416 -19.40 -5.67 -34.21
N GLY A 417 -18.36 -5.54 -33.38
CA GLY A 417 -17.49 -4.36 -33.34
C GLY A 417 -18.12 -3.13 -32.70
N LYS A 418 -19.32 -3.24 -32.10
CA LYS A 418 -20.02 -2.13 -31.42
C LYS A 418 -19.92 -2.26 -29.90
N PRO A 419 -20.00 -1.17 -29.14
CA PRO A 419 -20.06 -1.26 -27.67
C PRO A 419 -21.20 -2.19 -27.23
N GLN A 420 -20.91 -3.09 -26.29
CA GLN A 420 -21.92 -4.02 -25.77
C GLN A 420 -23.04 -3.27 -25.04
N LYS A 421 -24.18 -3.07 -25.72
CA LYS A 421 -25.37 -2.44 -25.13
C LYS A 421 -25.92 -3.31 -24.00
N ASN A 422 -26.37 -2.67 -22.92
CA ASN A 422 -26.98 -3.28 -21.72
C ASN A 422 -26.02 -4.05 -20.78
N ARG A 423 -24.71 -3.77 -20.81
CA ARG A 423 -23.82 -4.24 -19.74
C ARG A 423 -24.12 -3.45 -18.47
N ARG A 424 -24.67 -4.12 -17.45
CA ARG A 424 -24.86 -3.49 -16.13
C ARG A 424 -23.49 -3.22 -15.52
N ILE A 425 -23.16 -1.95 -15.36
CA ILE A 425 -22.03 -1.49 -14.54
C ILE A 425 -22.65 -1.09 -13.20
N ASP A 426 -22.50 -1.93 -12.18
CA ASP A 426 -23.14 -1.74 -10.86
C ASP A 426 -22.10 -1.71 -9.74
N GLY A 427 -21.08 -0.85 -9.84
CA GLY A 427 -20.03 -0.73 -8.83
C GLY A 427 -19.10 -1.95 -8.73
N THR A 428 -19.61 -3.19 -8.81
CA THR A 428 -18.88 -4.46 -8.72
C THR A 428 -18.04 -4.76 -9.96
N SER A 429 -18.25 -4.01 -11.03
CA SER A 429 -17.48 -4.11 -12.27
C SER A 429 -16.03 -3.71 -12.06
N SER A 430 -15.13 -4.34 -12.82
CA SER A 430 -13.70 -3.99 -12.82
C SER A 430 -13.50 -2.61 -13.44
N TYR A 431 -13.03 -1.65 -12.66
CA TYR A 431 -12.73 -0.30 -13.15
C TYR A 431 -11.27 -0.20 -13.64
N LEU A 432 -11.04 0.63 -14.65
CA LEU A 432 -9.73 1.02 -15.15
C LEU A 432 -9.06 2.03 -14.21
N ALA A 433 -9.78 3.10 -13.89
CA ALA A 433 -9.27 4.23 -13.11
C ALA A 433 -10.36 4.74 -12.15
N ALA A 434 -9.91 5.31 -11.04
CA ALA A 434 -10.77 5.87 -10.00
C ALA A 434 -10.23 7.23 -9.52
N TYR A 435 -11.13 8.11 -9.12
CA TYR A 435 -10.81 9.39 -8.50
C TYR A 435 -11.68 9.60 -7.28
N ALA A 436 -11.08 10.07 -6.19
CA ALA A 436 -11.74 10.74 -5.09
C ALA A 436 -10.84 11.89 -4.61
N PRO A 437 -11.33 12.90 -3.88
CA PRO A 437 -10.51 13.92 -3.26
C PRO A 437 -9.30 13.32 -2.53
N GLY A 438 -8.10 13.83 -2.86
CA GLY A 438 -6.83 13.30 -2.34
C GLY A 438 -6.21 12.16 -3.14
N TYR A 439 -6.82 11.70 -4.24
CA TYR A 439 -6.17 10.76 -5.16
C TYR A 439 -5.00 11.42 -5.89
N GLN A 440 -3.92 10.66 -5.98
CA GLN A 440 -2.74 11.00 -6.76
C GLN A 440 -2.78 10.23 -8.09
N ALA A 441 -1.97 10.67 -9.06
CA ALA A 441 -1.72 9.87 -10.25
C ALA A 441 -1.19 8.49 -9.86
N VAL A 442 -1.62 7.45 -10.58
CA VAL A 442 -1.14 6.08 -10.38
C VAL A 442 -0.13 5.75 -11.46
N SER A 443 0.99 5.18 -11.05
CA SER A 443 2.00 4.63 -11.96
C SER A 443 2.43 3.27 -11.43
N TYR A 444 2.37 2.27 -12.29
CA TYR A 444 2.83 0.92 -12.00
C TYR A 444 4.31 0.78 -12.38
N PRO A 445 5.09 -0.06 -11.66
CA PRO A 445 6.46 -0.38 -12.05
C PRO A 445 6.55 -0.95 -13.47
N GLU A 446 7.73 -0.89 -14.07
CA GLU A 446 7.97 -1.52 -15.38
C GLU A 446 7.61 -3.01 -15.35
N GLY A 447 6.80 -3.43 -16.32
CA GLY A 447 6.28 -4.80 -16.40
C GLY A 447 4.87 -4.99 -15.82
N TRP A 448 4.28 -4.00 -15.17
CA TRP A 448 2.89 -4.03 -14.72
C TRP A 448 2.05 -3.01 -15.49
N ALA A 449 0.88 -3.42 -15.97
CA ALA A 449 -0.04 -2.53 -16.66
C ALA A 449 -1.48 -3.04 -16.60
N LYS A 450 -2.45 -2.13 -16.71
CA LYS A 450 -3.85 -2.46 -17.02
C LYS A 450 -4.04 -2.59 -18.54
N PHE A 451 -5.10 -3.27 -18.95
CA PHE A 451 -5.37 -3.54 -20.37
C PHE A 451 -6.61 -2.79 -20.88
N ILE A 452 -6.49 -2.18 -22.07
CA ILE A 452 -7.62 -1.63 -22.82
C ILE A 452 -7.60 -2.27 -24.21
N PRO A 453 -8.62 -3.09 -24.56
CA PRO A 453 -8.76 -3.63 -25.91
C PRO A 453 -8.96 -2.52 -26.96
N ALA A 454 -8.48 -2.75 -28.18
CA ALA A 454 -8.77 -1.90 -29.33
C ALA A 454 -10.27 -1.65 -29.50
N GLY A 455 -10.65 -0.45 -29.94
CA GLY A 455 -12.05 -0.09 -30.20
C GLY A 455 -12.94 0.01 -28.95
N SER A 456 -12.38 -0.02 -27.74
CA SER A 456 -13.16 0.09 -26.50
C SER A 456 -13.78 1.48 -26.31
N THR A 457 -14.89 1.52 -25.58
CA THR A 457 -15.50 2.73 -25.02
C THR A 457 -15.18 2.82 -23.53
N LEU A 458 -14.94 4.02 -23.02
CA LEU A 458 -14.80 4.25 -21.58
C LEU A 458 -16.12 4.76 -21.00
N HIS A 459 -16.61 4.10 -19.96
CA HIS A 459 -17.78 4.53 -19.21
C HIS A 459 -17.33 5.31 -17.98
N PHE A 460 -17.58 6.62 -17.96
CA PHE A 460 -17.35 7.49 -16.82
C PHE A 460 -18.61 7.52 -15.96
N GLN A 461 -18.50 7.06 -14.72
CA GLN A 461 -19.52 7.22 -13.68
C GLN A 461 -19.04 8.33 -12.74
N LEU A 462 -19.77 9.45 -12.70
CA LEU A 462 -19.41 10.66 -11.97
C LEU A 462 -20.41 10.95 -10.86
N HIS A 463 -19.90 11.33 -9.69
CA HIS A 463 -20.69 11.83 -8.57
C HIS A 463 -20.19 13.21 -8.14
N TYR A 464 -21.12 14.14 -8.01
CA TYR A 464 -20.87 15.54 -7.66
C TYR A 464 -21.51 15.90 -6.32
N THR A 465 -20.82 16.71 -5.53
CA THR A 465 -21.34 17.34 -4.31
C THR A 465 -21.37 18.86 -4.51
N PRO A 466 -22.56 19.47 -4.69
CA PRO A 466 -22.72 20.92 -4.77
C PRO A 466 -22.11 21.68 -3.58
N LYS A 467 -21.44 22.82 -3.84
CA LYS A 467 -20.72 23.62 -2.83
C LYS A 467 -21.13 25.09 -2.77
N GLY A 468 -22.39 25.40 -3.02
CA GLY A 468 -22.94 26.75 -2.89
C GLY A 468 -22.72 27.66 -4.11
N LYS A 469 -21.99 27.19 -5.13
CA LYS A 469 -21.78 27.91 -6.40
C LYS A 469 -22.01 26.95 -7.56
N ALA A 470 -22.88 27.34 -8.49
CA ALA A 470 -23.06 26.59 -9.73
C ALA A 470 -21.77 26.64 -10.56
N THR A 471 -21.37 25.50 -11.11
CA THR A 471 -20.10 25.34 -11.84
C THR A 471 -20.25 24.34 -12.98
N ARG A 472 -19.20 24.13 -13.77
CA ARG A 472 -19.16 23.14 -14.84
C ARG A 472 -17.91 22.29 -14.70
N ASP A 473 -18.07 20.98 -14.86
CA ASP A 473 -16.96 20.03 -14.86
C ASP A 473 -16.82 19.34 -16.22
N GLN A 474 -15.61 19.30 -16.75
CA GLN A 474 -15.27 18.53 -17.94
C GLN A 474 -14.04 17.67 -17.65
N SER A 475 -14.24 16.70 -16.77
CA SER A 475 -13.23 15.72 -16.36
C SER A 475 -12.54 15.06 -17.55
N ALA A 476 -11.27 14.72 -17.37
CA ALA A 476 -10.47 13.98 -18.35
C ALA A 476 -9.62 12.90 -17.69
N LEU A 477 -9.41 11.78 -18.40
CA LEU A 477 -8.49 10.72 -18.05
C LEU A 477 -7.22 10.84 -18.90
N GLY A 478 -6.09 11.08 -18.24
CA GLY A 478 -4.76 10.97 -18.83
C GLY A 478 -4.23 9.53 -18.68
N LEU A 479 -3.63 8.99 -19.74
CA LEU A 479 -3.07 7.64 -19.80
C LEU A 479 -1.59 7.69 -20.17
N LYS A 480 -0.79 6.86 -19.50
CA LYS A 480 0.57 6.52 -19.92
C LYS A 480 0.65 5.05 -20.30
N PHE A 481 1.17 4.78 -21.49
CA PHE A 481 1.29 3.45 -22.03
C PHE A 481 2.64 2.80 -21.68
N ALA A 482 2.61 1.48 -21.48
CA ALA A 482 3.83 0.70 -21.28
C ALA A 482 4.66 0.71 -22.57
N LYS A 483 5.97 1.00 -22.45
CA LYS A 483 6.91 1.01 -23.59
C LYS A 483 7.32 -0.38 -24.05
N THR A 484 7.18 -1.36 -23.17
CA THR A 484 7.47 -2.78 -23.41
C THR A 484 6.25 -3.61 -23.04
N PRO A 485 6.04 -4.77 -23.66
CA PRO A 485 4.98 -5.68 -23.25
C PRO A 485 5.07 -5.97 -21.74
N PRO A 486 3.98 -5.82 -20.97
CA PRO A 486 4.02 -6.07 -19.54
C PRO A 486 4.25 -7.56 -19.26
N LYS A 487 4.81 -7.85 -18.09
CA LYS A 487 4.92 -9.21 -17.52
C LYS A 487 3.68 -9.58 -16.73
N HIS A 488 2.98 -8.59 -16.16
CA HIS A 488 1.83 -8.77 -15.30
C HIS A 488 0.70 -7.81 -15.67
N GLU A 489 -0.49 -8.35 -15.85
CA GLU A 489 -1.71 -7.57 -16.02
C GLU A 489 -2.30 -7.24 -14.64
N VAL A 490 -2.49 -5.95 -14.36
CA VAL A 490 -3.18 -5.48 -13.16
C VAL A 490 -4.68 -5.53 -13.38
N ARG A 491 -5.39 -6.17 -12.46
CA ARG A 491 -6.83 -6.40 -12.50
C ARG A 491 -7.50 -5.86 -11.25
N VAL A 492 -8.78 -5.50 -11.38
CA VAL A 492 -9.60 -5.05 -10.26
C VAL A 492 -10.76 -6.01 -10.04
N SER A 493 -11.01 -6.38 -8.79
CA SER A 493 -12.22 -7.09 -8.36
C SER A 493 -12.84 -6.36 -7.16
N ALA A 494 -14.12 -6.60 -6.91
CA ALA A 494 -14.82 -6.07 -5.74
C ALA A 494 -15.31 -7.21 -4.86
N ILE A 495 -15.07 -7.09 -3.55
CA ILE A 495 -15.78 -7.87 -2.54
C ILE A 495 -17.12 -7.18 -2.30
N ALA A 496 -18.23 -7.88 -2.48
CA ALA A 496 -19.57 -7.33 -2.29
C ALA A 496 -20.35 -8.13 -1.23
N GLY A 497 -21.14 -7.43 -0.42
CA GLY A 497 -22.00 -7.99 0.61
C GLY A 497 -23.47 -7.64 0.38
N ALA A 498 -24.38 -8.46 0.92
CA ALA A 498 -25.81 -8.21 0.83
C ALA A 498 -26.22 -7.13 1.85
N VAL A 499 -26.52 -5.93 1.37
CA VAL A 499 -26.92 -4.79 2.21
C VAL A 499 -28.43 -4.84 2.49
N ASP A 500 -28.79 -5.00 3.75
CA ASP A 500 -30.15 -4.86 4.28
C ASP A 500 -30.10 -4.33 5.73
N ILE A 501 -29.90 -3.02 5.86
CA ILE A 501 -29.64 -2.34 7.14
C ILE A 501 -30.97 -1.95 7.78
N PRO A 502 -31.30 -2.45 8.99
CA PRO A 502 -32.54 -2.09 9.67
C PRO A 502 -32.54 -0.61 10.12
N PRO A 503 -33.73 0.01 10.26
CA PRO A 503 -33.87 1.34 10.86
C PRO A 503 -33.25 1.43 12.25
N GLY A 504 -32.61 2.55 12.57
CA GLY A 504 -32.18 2.89 13.93
C GLY A 504 -30.94 2.16 14.45
N ASP A 505 -30.37 1.18 13.72
CA ASP A 505 -29.22 0.40 14.18
C ASP A 505 -27.92 1.22 14.09
N PRO A 506 -27.19 1.43 15.21
CA PRO A 506 -25.99 2.26 15.25
C PRO A 506 -24.69 1.54 14.82
N ASP A 507 -24.71 0.23 14.56
CA ASP A 507 -23.51 -0.56 14.25
C ASP A 507 -23.77 -1.85 13.45
N PHE A 508 -24.65 -1.78 12.45
CA PHE A 508 -25.04 -2.94 11.65
C PHE A 508 -23.86 -3.48 10.83
N MET A 509 -23.68 -4.80 10.81
CA MET A 509 -22.57 -5.47 10.12
C MET A 509 -23.03 -6.11 8.81
N VAL A 510 -22.27 -5.88 7.74
CA VAL A 510 -22.42 -6.62 6.48
C VAL A 510 -21.08 -7.27 6.12
N GLU A 511 -21.11 -8.57 5.83
CA GLU A 511 -19.96 -9.32 5.32
C GLU A 511 -20.14 -9.62 3.83
N GLY A 512 -19.06 -9.46 3.07
CA GLY A 512 -18.92 -9.90 1.69
C GLY A 512 -17.76 -10.88 1.55
N LYS A 513 -17.85 -11.80 0.59
CA LYS A 513 -16.82 -12.83 0.33
C LYS A 513 -16.43 -12.84 -1.15
N LEU A 514 -15.13 -12.98 -1.41
CA LEU A 514 -14.56 -13.16 -2.73
C LEU A 514 -13.65 -14.40 -2.73
N PRO A 515 -14.09 -15.52 -3.30
CA PRO A 515 -13.25 -16.71 -3.47
C PRO A 515 -12.07 -16.45 -4.41
N VAL A 516 -10.93 -17.10 -4.13
CA VAL A 516 -9.72 -17.04 -4.95
C VAL A 516 -9.54 -18.40 -5.64
N PRO A 517 -10.10 -18.62 -6.84
CA PRO A 517 -10.04 -19.93 -7.51
C PRO A 517 -8.65 -20.27 -8.07
N GLN A 518 -7.83 -19.25 -8.33
CA GLN A 518 -6.47 -19.38 -8.83
C GLN A 518 -5.55 -18.48 -8.02
N SER A 519 -4.32 -18.92 -7.81
CA SER A 519 -3.30 -18.15 -7.10
C SER A 519 -3.11 -16.76 -7.70
N ALA A 520 -3.14 -15.75 -6.85
CA ALA A 520 -3.06 -14.34 -7.21
C ALA A 520 -2.12 -13.59 -6.27
N ARG A 521 -1.75 -12.36 -6.66
CA ARG A 521 -0.94 -11.45 -5.86
C ARG A 521 -1.69 -10.14 -5.67
N LEU A 522 -2.03 -9.83 -4.44
CA LEU A 522 -2.80 -8.64 -4.04
C LEU A 522 -1.90 -7.41 -3.97
N MET A 523 -2.37 -6.29 -4.52
CA MET A 523 -1.60 -5.06 -4.68
C MET A 523 -2.16 -3.88 -3.89
N SER A 524 -3.48 -3.76 -3.75
CA SER A 524 -4.09 -2.64 -3.03
C SER A 524 -5.52 -2.91 -2.61
N PHE A 525 -6.04 -2.05 -1.74
CA PHE A 525 -7.43 -2.03 -1.28
C PHE A 525 -8.07 -0.66 -1.50
N MET A 526 -9.38 -0.62 -1.72
CA MET A 526 -10.18 0.61 -1.71
C MET A 526 -11.59 0.29 -1.18
N PRO A 527 -11.86 0.50 0.13
CA PRO A 527 -13.19 0.33 0.67
C PRO A 527 -14.11 1.45 0.17
N HIS A 528 -15.38 1.10 -0.10
CA HIS A 528 -16.40 2.00 -0.58
C HIS A 528 -17.75 1.66 0.05
N MET A 529 -18.34 2.67 0.68
CA MET A 529 -19.65 2.71 1.32
C MET A 529 -20.22 4.13 1.20
N HIS A 530 -21.52 4.32 1.41
CA HIS A 530 -22.14 5.64 1.42
C HIS A 530 -22.13 6.27 2.82
N VAL A 531 -23.07 7.18 3.09
CA VAL A 531 -23.07 8.11 4.24
C VAL A 531 -23.29 7.44 5.59
N ARG A 532 -23.73 6.17 5.62
CA ARG A 532 -23.87 5.40 6.86
C ARG A 532 -22.64 4.55 7.15
N GLY A 533 -21.72 4.40 6.20
CA GLY A 533 -20.47 3.68 6.39
C GLY A 533 -19.67 4.22 7.58
N LYS A 534 -19.26 3.33 8.48
CA LYS A 534 -18.59 3.66 9.76
C LYS A 534 -17.21 3.04 9.88
N ALA A 535 -17.07 1.78 9.46
CA ALA A 535 -15.79 1.07 9.45
C ALA A 535 -15.77 -0.01 8.36
N TYR A 536 -14.57 -0.35 7.90
CA TYR A 536 -14.38 -1.42 6.93
C TYR A 536 -13.12 -2.24 7.25
N ARG A 537 -13.21 -3.56 7.16
CA ARG A 537 -12.08 -4.47 7.36
C ARG A 537 -11.96 -5.47 6.23
N TYR A 538 -10.73 -5.77 5.82
CA TYR A 538 -10.40 -6.84 4.90
C TYR A 538 -9.70 -7.97 5.64
N GLU A 539 -10.14 -9.20 5.40
CA GLU A 539 -9.53 -10.41 5.95
C GLU A 539 -9.22 -11.41 4.84
N LEU A 540 -8.19 -12.22 5.05
CA LEU A 540 -7.84 -13.38 4.24
C LEU A 540 -8.07 -14.64 5.05
N GLU A 541 -8.96 -15.50 4.58
CA GLU A 541 -9.15 -16.85 5.09
C GLU A 541 -8.41 -17.84 4.18
N LEU A 542 -7.39 -18.51 4.73
CA LEU A 542 -6.72 -19.61 4.07
C LEU A 542 -7.48 -20.92 4.37
N PRO A 543 -7.45 -21.93 3.47
CA PRO A 543 -8.08 -23.22 3.72
C PRO A 543 -7.70 -23.80 5.09
N GLY A 544 -8.71 -24.10 5.92
CA GLY A 544 -8.52 -24.70 7.25
C GLY A 544 -7.85 -23.81 8.30
N SER A 545 -7.70 -22.50 8.04
CA SER A 545 -7.05 -21.55 8.95
C SER A 545 -8.03 -20.48 9.43
N ALA A 546 -7.74 -19.88 10.58
CA ALA A 546 -8.47 -18.70 11.04
C ALA A 546 -8.20 -17.50 10.08
N PRO A 547 -9.20 -16.62 9.85
CA PRO A 547 -9.01 -15.42 9.06
C PRO A 547 -7.93 -14.49 9.64
N LYS A 548 -7.15 -13.88 8.75
CA LYS A 548 -6.13 -12.87 9.08
C LYS A 548 -6.54 -11.52 8.52
N THR A 549 -6.55 -10.49 9.36
CA THR A 549 -6.75 -9.10 8.94
C THR A 549 -5.63 -8.64 8.01
N LEU A 550 -5.99 -8.10 6.85
CA LEU A 550 -5.07 -7.49 5.89
C LEU A 550 -5.10 -5.94 5.96
N LEU A 551 -6.29 -5.37 6.13
CA LEU A 551 -6.51 -3.93 6.30
C LEU A 551 -7.67 -3.73 7.27
N ASP A 552 -7.51 -2.81 8.21
CA ASP A 552 -8.57 -2.36 9.11
C ASP A 552 -8.73 -0.84 9.02
N VAL A 553 -9.95 -0.38 8.76
CA VAL A 553 -10.33 1.03 8.64
C VAL A 553 -11.41 1.31 9.69
N PRO A 554 -11.04 1.57 10.95
CA PRO A 554 -12.00 1.69 12.06
C PRO A 554 -12.83 2.98 12.03
N ARG A 555 -12.44 3.96 11.22
CA ARG A 555 -13.11 5.26 11.06
C ARG A 555 -13.25 5.60 9.59
N TYR A 556 -14.11 4.87 8.89
CA TYR A 556 -14.44 5.19 7.50
C TYR A 556 -15.09 6.56 7.42
N ASP A 557 -14.73 7.33 6.40
CA ASP A 557 -15.32 8.64 6.10
C ASP A 557 -15.70 8.67 4.63
N PHE A 558 -17.00 8.87 4.35
CA PHE A 558 -17.55 8.92 3.00
C PHE A 558 -16.84 9.92 2.09
N ASN A 559 -16.37 11.05 2.64
CA ASN A 559 -15.69 12.10 1.89
C ASN A 559 -14.25 11.70 1.50
N TRP A 560 -13.72 10.62 2.08
CA TRP A 560 -12.34 10.15 1.90
C TRP A 560 -12.31 8.66 1.53
N GLN A 561 -12.59 8.36 0.27
CA GLN A 561 -12.58 6.98 -0.27
C GLN A 561 -11.19 6.56 -0.73
N LEU A 562 -10.27 6.41 0.23
CA LEU A 562 -8.83 6.28 -0.03
C LEU A 562 -8.43 4.95 -0.66
N LEU A 563 -7.49 5.01 -1.60
CA LEU A 563 -6.72 3.84 -2.07
C LEU A 563 -5.61 3.52 -1.07
N TYR A 564 -5.43 2.26 -0.70
CA TYR A 564 -4.37 1.76 0.18
C TYR A 564 -3.46 0.82 -0.61
N ARG A 565 -2.29 1.31 -1.04
CA ARG A 565 -1.37 0.58 -1.92
C ARG A 565 -0.34 -0.18 -1.10
N LEU A 566 -0.24 -1.49 -1.30
CA LEU A 566 0.74 -2.31 -0.60
C LEU A 566 2.15 -2.04 -1.14
N SER A 567 3.07 -1.92 -0.20
CA SER A 567 4.53 -1.89 -0.42
C SER A 567 5.08 -3.24 -0.86
N GLU A 568 4.48 -4.31 -0.34
CA GLU A 568 4.77 -5.70 -0.69
C GLU A 568 3.47 -6.41 -1.04
N HIS A 569 3.44 -7.04 -2.21
CA HIS A 569 2.24 -7.74 -2.69
C HIS A 569 1.98 -9.01 -1.87
N ILE A 570 0.74 -9.19 -1.42
CA ILE A 570 0.35 -10.34 -0.58
C ILE A 570 -0.01 -11.53 -1.47
N ASP A 571 0.51 -12.71 -1.12
CA ASP A 571 0.11 -13.98 -1.73
C ASP A 571 -1.35 -14.31 -1.42
N LEU A 572 -2.12 -14.63 -2.46
CA LEU A 572 -3.46 -15.18 -2.36
C LEU A 572 -3.44 -16.59 -2.97
N PRO A 573 -3.19 -17.64 -2.16
CA PRO A 573 -3.21 -19.01 -2.66
C PRO A 573 -4.59 -19.38 -3.22
N ALA A 574 -4.61 -20.23 -4.25
CA ALA A 574 -5.86 -20.84 -4.73
C ALA A 574 -6.61 -21.54 -3.57
N GLY A 575 -7.93 -21.39 -3.53
CA GLY A 575 -8.80 -21.89 -2.47
C GLY A 575 -8.96 -20.95 -1.27
N SER A 576 -8.20 -19.86 -1.20
CA SER A 576 -8.43 -18.83 -0.17
C SER A 576 -9.71 -18.03 -0.42
N VAL A 577 -10.19 -17.34 0.61
CA VAL A 577 -11.34 -16.43 0.53
C VAL A 577 -10.95 -15.08 1.12
N LEU A 578 -11.10 -14.02 0.32
CA LEU A 578 -11.04 -12.65 0.83
C LEU A 578 -12.41 -12.26 1.39
N LYS A 579 -12.42 -11.69 2.59
CA LYS A 579 -13.62 -11.15 3.22
C LYS A 579 -13.52 -9.64 3.34
N GLY A 580 -14.65 -8.98 3.13
CA GLY A 580 -14.86 -7.59 3.47
C GLY A 580 -15.90 -7.53 4.57
N ILE A 581 -15.66 -6.74 5.61
CA ILE A 581 -16.55 -6.59 6.76
C ILE A 581 -16.82 -5.11 6.93
N ALA A 582 -18.03 -4.69 6.61
CA ALA A 582 -18.49 -3.30 6.72
C ALA A 582 -19.35 -3.11 7.97
N ARG A 583 -19.26 -1.93 8.57
CA ARG A 583 -20.12 -1.47 9.67
C ARG A 583 -20.86 -0.21 9.25
N TYR A 584 -22.15 -0.13 9.58
CA TYR A 584 -23.01 1.01 9.25
C TYR A 584 -23.69 1.59 10.49
N ASP A 585 -23.87 2.90 10.51
CA ASP A 585 -24.68 3.62 11.51
C ASP A 585 -25.93 4.20 10.83
N ASN A 586 -27.05 3.47 10.94
CA ASN A 586 -28.38 3.90 10.51
C ASN A 586 -29.21 4.48 11.68
N SER A 587 -28.56 4.89 12.77
CA SER A 587 -29.24 5.51 13.91
C SER A 587 -29.45 7.01 13.71
N ALA A 588 -30.31 7.61 14.55
CA ALA A 588 -30.45 9.07 14.65
C ALA A 588 -29.21 9.77 15.23
N GLY A 589 -28.24 9.01 15.75
CA GLY A 589 -26.97 9.52 16.26
C GLY A 589 -25.97 9.86 15.16
N ASN A 590 -26.13 9.31 13.95
CA ASN A 590 -25.32 9.63 12.78
C ASN A 590 -25.84 10.91 12.09
N PRO A 591 -25.14 12.06 12.17
CA PRO A 591 -25.62 13.30 11.56
C PRO A 591 -25.61 13.27 10.03
N ALA A 592 -24.90 12.32 9.41
CA ALA A 592 -24.88 12.13 7.97
C ALA A 592 -26.03 11.25 7.46
N ASN A 593 -26.79 10.61 8.36
CA ASN A 593 -27.91 9.76 7.99
C ASN A 593 -29.12 10.62 7.59
N PRO A 594 -29.55 10.61 6.32
CA PRO A 594 -30.66 11.45 5.85
C PRO A 594 -32.02 11.00 6.40
N ASP A 595 -32.18 9.73 6.77
CA ASP A 595 -33.40 9.18 7.34
C ASP A 595 -33.08 7.93 8.17
N PRO A 596 -33.06 8.03 9.51
CA PRO A 596 -32.79 6.90 10.41
C PRO A 596 -33.98 5.95 10.60
N THR A 597 -35.17 6.32 10.11
CA THR A 597 -36.38 5.50 10.25
C THR A 597 -36.55 4.51 9.10
N ARG A 598 -35.73 4.65 8.05
CA ARG A 598 -35.80 3.83 6.84
C ARG A 598 -34.91 2.60 6.92
N ARG A 599 -35.43 1.46 6.43
CA ARG A 599 -34.61 0.28 6.11
C ARG A 599 -33.83 0.57 4.82
N VAL A 600 -32.53 0.33 4.83
CA VAL A 600 -31.65 0.70 3.71
C VAL A 600 -31.16 -0.55 3.00
N GLN A 601 -31.29 -0.57 1.68
CA GLN A 601 -30.85 -1.67 0.83
C GLN A 601 -29.70 -1.23 -0.08
N TRP A 602 -29.14 -2.19 -0.80
CA TRP A 602 -28.13 -1.92 -1.82
C TRP A 602 -28.68 -0.96 -2.88
N GLY A 603 -27.92 0.08 -3.21
CA GLY A 603 -28.28 1.03 -4.25
C GLY A 603 -27.15 2.01 -4.58
N GLU A 604 -27.28 2.69 -5.71
CA GLU A 604 -26.24 3.62 -6.20
C GLU A 604 -26.34 5.00 -5.57
N GLN A 605 -27.52 5.41 -5.08
CA GLN A 605 -27.69 6.75 -4.56
C GLN A 605 -27.07 6.91 -3.17
N THR A 606 -26.56 8.10 -2.88
CA THR A 606 -25.85 8.43 -1.63
C THR A 606 -26.69 8.21 -0.37
N ASP A 607 -28.02 8.24 -0.47
CA ASP A 607 -28.96 7.98 0.64
C ASP A 607 -29.37 6.49 0.75
N GLU A 608 -29.06 5.67 -0.26
CA GLU A 608 -29.01 4.20 -0.22
C GLU A 608 -27.65 3.74 0.35
N GLU A 609 -27.28 2.46 0.21
CA GLU A 609 -25.96 1.99 0.65
C GLU A 609 -25.28 1.04 -0.32
N MET A 610 -23.95 0.95 -0.20
CA MET A 610 -23.11 -0.01 -0.88
C MET A 610 -22.15 -0.67 0.10
N MET A 611 -21.88 -1.95 -0.12
CA MET A 611 -20.76 -2.65 0.50
C MET A 611 -19.83 -3.11 -0.61
N LEU A 612 -18.78 -2.33 -0.88
CA LEU A 612 -17.78 -2.67 -1.89
C LEU A 612 -16.37 -2.57 -1.32
N GLY A 613 -15.65 -3.68 -1.36
CA GLY A 613 -14.24 -3.74 -1.03
C GLY A 613 -13.41 -4.02 -2.26
N TYR A 614 -12.96 -2.96 -2.95
CA TYR A 614 -12.17 -3.14 -4.15
C TYR A 614 -10.75 -3.60 -3.83
N ILE A 615 -10.23 -4.46 -4.68
CA ILE A 615 -8.84 -4.91 -4.66
C ILE A 615 -8.21 -4.76 -6.04
N GLU A 616 -6.94 -4.37 -6.09
CA GLU A 616 -6.10 -4.59 -7.27
C GLU A 616 -5.24 -5.83 -7.05
N TYR A 617 -5.09 -6.68 -8.08
CA TYR A 617 -4.26 -7.88 -8.03
C TYR A 617 -3.75 -8.24 -9.42
N TYR A 618 -2.79 -9.16 -9.49
CA TYR A 618 -2.37 -9.80 -10.74
C TYR A 618 -2.27 -11.33 -10.56
N LEU A 619 -2.27 -12.05 -11.67
CA LEU A 619 -2.13 -13.51 -11.70
C LEU A 619 -0.72 -13.84 -12.22
N PRO A 620 0.19 -14.35 -11.36
CA PRO A 620 1.58 -14.57 -11.76
C PRO A 620 1.75 -15.64 -12.84
N GLU A 621 0.82 -16.59 -12.90
CA GLU A 621 0.86 -17.74 -13.82
C GLU A 621 0.04 -17.53 -15.10
N VAL A 622 -0.56 -16.34 -15.27
CA VAL A 622 -1.39 -16.02 -16.43
C VAL A 622 -0.70 -14.95 -17.28
N ALA A 623 -0.52 -15.25 -18.56
CA ALA A 623 0.04 -14.30 -19.50
C ALA A 623 -0.87 -13.05 -19.61
N PRO A 624 -0.30 -11.83 -19.61
CA PRO A 624 -1.09 -10.60 -19.76
C PRO A 624 -1.97 -10.63 -21.01
N GLY A 625 -3.23 -10.22 -20.85
CA GLY A 625 -4.21 -10.14 -21.95
C GLY A 625 -5.01 -11.42 -22.12
N THR A 626 -4.67 -12.48 -21.38
CA THR A 626 -5.44 -13.73 -21.38
C THR A 626 -6.77 -13.51 -20.66
N PRO A 627 -7.93 -13.74 -21.31
CA PRO A 627 -9.22 -13.73 -20.63
C PRO A 627 -9.25 -14.76 -19.51
N VAL A 628 -9.66 -14.35 -18.30
CA VAL A 628 -9.79 -15.27 -17.17
C VAL A 628 -11.22 -15.24 -16.64
N ASP A 629 -11.79 -16.44 -16.51
CA ASP A 629 -13.03 -16.65 -15.80
C ASP A 629 -12.71 -16.88 -14.32
N LEU A 630 -12.92 -15.85 -13.50
CA LEU A 630 -12.69 -15.90 -12.06
C LEU A 630 -13.90 -16.44 -11.30
N ARG A 631 -14.95 -16.88 -12.01
CA ARG A 631 -15.98 -17.68 -11.37
C ARG A 631 -15.31 -18.96 -10.90
N PRO A 632 -15.66 -19.47 -9.70
CA PRO A 632 -15.17 -20.75 -9.25
C PRO A 632 -15.34 -21.77 -10.39
N PRO A 633 -14.32 -22.61 -10.69
CA PRO A 633 -14.47 -23.66 -11.69
C PRO A 633 -15.75 -24.40 -11.37
N ALA A 634 -16.52 -24.77 -12.40
CA ALA A 634 -17.78 -25.46 -12.25
C ALA A 634 -17.55 -26.87 -11.65
N GLY A 635 -17.23 -26.94 -10.36
CA GLY A 635 -17.44 -28.10 -9.53
C GLY A 635 -18.95 -28.31 -9.52
N ARG A 636 -19.42 -29.16 -10.44
CA ARG A 636 -20.80 -29.63 -10.52
C ARG A 636 -21.84 -28.51 -10.31
N ARG A 637 -21.86 -27.49 -11.19
CA ARG A 637 -23.10 -26.72 -11.42
C ARG A 637 -24.10 -27.57 -12.20
N GLY A 638 -24.58 -28.61 -11.54
CA GLY A 638 -25.66 -29.48 -11.98
C GLY A 638 -26.81 -29.53 -10.95
N GLY A 639 -26.82 -28.64 -9.96
CA GLY A 639 -27.92 -28.48 -9.01
C GLY A 639 -28.90 -27.41 -9.48
N SER A 640 -30.18 -27.74 -9.56
CA SER A 640 -31.22 -26.78 -9.94
C SER A 640 -31.31 -25.64 -8.91
N LYS A 641 -31.66 -24.41 -9.33
CA LYS A 641 -32.01 -23.30 -8.42
C LYS A 641 -33.08 -23.69 -7.38
N ALA A 642 -33.85 -24.74 -7.65
CA ALA A 642 -34.85 -25.28 -6.74
C ALA A 642 -34.24 -26.05 -5.56
N PHE A 643 -33.05 -26.65 -5.71
CA PHE A 643 -32.36 -27.30 -4.60
C PHE A 643 -31.85 -26.26 -3.62
N ASP A 644 -31.14 -25.25 -4.13
CA ASP A 644 -30.55 -24.19 -3.30
C ASP A 644 -31.61 -23.29 -2.62
N SER A 645 -32.87 -23.29 -3.11
CA SER A 645 -34.00 -22.61 -2.44
C SER A 645 -34.65 -23.42 -1.32
N LEU A 646 -34.43 -24.74 -1.29
CA LEU A 646 -35.03 -25.66 -0.33
C LEU A 646 -34.04 -26.01 0.78
N ASP A 647 -32.75 -26.16 0.46
CA ASP A 647 -31.63 -26.35 1.39
C ASP A 647 -31.36 -25.05 2.17
N ARG A 648 -32.17 -24.82 3.21
CA ARG A 648 -32.20 -23.58 4.01
C ARG A 648 -31.04 -23.50 4.98
N ASN A 649 -30.56 -24.64 5.46
CA ASN A 649 -29.43 -24.72 6.38
C ASN A 649 -28.07 -24.85 5.65
N HIS A 650 -28.07 -25.00 4.33
CA HIS A 650 -26.89 -25.10 3.45
C HIS A 650 -25.99 -26.30 3.74
N ASP A 651 -26.56 -27.40 4.24
CA ASP A 651 -25.84 -28.64 4.54
C ASP A 651 -25.71 -29.58 3.31
N GLY A 652 -26.33 -29.20 2.19
CA GLY A 652 -26.27 -29.95 0.93
C GLY A 652 -27.29 -31.09 0.84
N ARG A 653 -28.24 -31.16 1.76
CA ARG A 653 -29.37 -32.09 1.79
C ARG A 653 -30.66 -31.28 1.98
N ILE A 654 -31.81 -31.89 1.66
CA ILE A 654 -33.11 -31.31 2.00
C ILE A 654 -33.74 -32.28 2.99
N THR A 655 -34.13 -31.80 4.16
CA THR A 655 -34.87 -32.58 5.15
C THR A 655 -36.38 -32.30 5.05
N LEU A 656 -37.20 -33.11 5.74
CA LEU A 656 -38.66 -32.99 5.68
C LEU A 656 -39.16 -31.61 6.14
N ASP A 657 -38.48 -30.99 7.11
CA ASP A 657 -38.77 -29.65 7.63
C ASP A 657 -38.35 -28.51 6.67
N GLU A 658 -37.49 -28.82 5.71
CA GLU A 658 -37.06 -27.93 4.65
C GLU A 658 -37.98 -27.96 3.42
N SER A 659 -38.67 -29.09 3.21
CA SER A 659 -39.58 -29.31 2.09
C SER A 659 -40.96 -28.63 2.25
N PRO A 660 -41.52 -28.03 1.18
CA PRO A 660 -42.84 -27.38 1.22
C PRO A 660 -44.00 -28.38 1.26
N SER A 661 -43.75 -29.68 1.05
CA SER A 661 -44.78 -30.73 1.04
C SER A 661 -44.21 -32.09 1.47
N PRO A 662 -44.80 -32.74 2.50
CA PRO A 662 -44.41 -34.08 2.94
C PRO A 662 -44.55 -35.16 1.86
N ASP A 663 -45.59 -35.06 1.02
CA ASP A 663 -45.86 -36.04 -0.03
C ASP A 663 -44.84 -35.93 -1.18
N GLN A 664 -44.44 -34.72 -1.54
CA GLN A 664 -43.39 -34.49 -2.55
C GLN A 664 -42.01 -34.86 -2.03
N PHE A 665 -41.75 -34.62 -0.74
CA PHE A 665 -40.52 -35.04 -0.08
C PHE A 665 -40.35 -36.56 -0.18
N LYS A 666 -41.37 -37.32 0.24
CA LYS A 666 -41.35 -38.78 0.20
C LYS A 666 -41.26 -39.35 -1.23
N ALA A 667 -41.74 -38.60 -2.22
CA ALA A 667 -41.63 -38.99 -3.62
C ALA A 667 -40.26 -38.63 -4.25
N ALA A 668 -39.54 -37.68 -3.66
CA ALA A 668 -38.21 -37.27 -4.08
C ALA A 668 -37.10 -38.08 -3.38
N ASP A 669 -37.29 -38.46 -2.12
CA ASP A 669 -36.43 -39.35 -1.32
C ASP A 669 -36.52 -40.78 -1.88
N ALA A 670 -35.64 -41.09 -2.83
CA ALA A 670 -35.74 -42.29 -3.65
C ALA A 670 -35.12 -43.50 -2.95
N ASP A 671 -34.14 -43.27 -2.09
CA ASP A 671 -33.51 -44.31 -1.28
C ASP A 671 -34.15 -44.48 0.12
N GLY A 672 -35.05 -43.57 0.51
CA GLY A 672 -35.85 -43.66 1.72
C GLY A 672 -35.05 -43.36 3.00
N ASN A 673 -33.95 -42.63 2.87
CA ASN A 673 -33.03 -42.35 3.97
C ASN A 673 -33.49 -41.17 4.87
N GLY A 674 -34.58 -40.49 4.50
CA GLY A 674 -35.13 -39.36 5.25
C GLY A 674 -34.54 -38.00 4.86
N GLU A 675 -33.72 -37.94 3.81
CA GLU A 675 -33.03 -36.75 3.29
C GLU A 675 -32.99 -36.80 1.76
N VAL A 676 -33.32 -35.70 1.08
CA VAL A 676 -33.30 -35.63 -0.39
C VAL A 676 -31.98 -35.02 -0.85
N SER A 677 -31.18 -35.82 -1.56
CA SER A 677 -29.94 -35.38 -2.21
C SER A 677 -30.19 -34.56 -3.48
N ARG A 678 -29.14 -33.88 -3.98
CA ARG A 678 -29.20 -33.09 -5.23
C ARG A 678 -29.58 -33.96 -6.43
N GLU A 679 -29.07 -35.17 -6.47
CA GLU A 679 -29.31 -36.17 -7.49
C GLU A 679 -30.77 -36.65 -7.48
N GLU A 680 -31.31 -36.90 -6.29
CA GLU A 680 -32.70 -37.33 -6.09
C GLU A 680 -33.71 -36.25 -6.47
N LEU A 681 -33.50 -35.01 -6.02
CA LEU A 681 -34.37 -33.89 -6.41
C LEU A 681 -34.33 -33.68 -7.93
N LYS A 682 -33.16 -33.80 -8.55
CA LYS A 682 -33.01 -33.67 -10.01
C LYS A 682 -33.78 -34.78 -10.75
N ALA A 683 -33.66 -36.03 -10.29
CA ALA A 683 -34.38 -37.16 -10.88
C ALA A 683 -35.90 -37.01 -10.72
N PHE A 684 -36.36 -36.53 -9.56
CA PHE A 684 -37.76 -36.24 -9.29
C PHE A 684 -38.32 -35.13 -10.20
N LEU A 685 -37.60 -34.01 -10.33
CA LEU A 685 -38.01 -32.90 -11.21
C LEU A 685 -38.01 -33.28 -12.69
N GLN A 686 -37.10 -34.18 -13.12
CA GLN A 686 -37.09 -34.72 -14.48
C GLN A 686 -38.31 -35.60 -14.78
N LYS A 687 -38.80 -36.38 -13.79
CA LYS A 687 -40.05 -37.16 -13.92
C LYS A 687 -41.29 -36.28 -14.04
N LEU A 688 -41.30 -35.11 -13.39
CA LEU A 688 -42.44 -34.18 -13.39
C LEU A 688 -42.57 -33.35 -14.68
N ASN A 689 -41.51 -33.18 -15.47
CA ASN A 689 -41.56 -32.29 -16.64
C ASN A 689 -40.64 -32.73 -17.82
N PRO A 690 -41.02 -33.76 -18.60
CA PRO A 690 -40.16 -34.37 -19.62
C PRO A 690 -39.84 -33.48 -20.84
N ARG A 691 -40.52 -32.34 -21.03
CA ARG A 691 -40.31 -31.44 -22.18
C ARG A 691 -39.07 -30.55 -22.10
N ARG A 692 -38.42 -30.45 -20.93
CA ARG A 692 -37.24 -29.56 -20.73
C ARG A 692 -35.90 -30.24 -21.05
N ALA A 693 -35.89 -31.53 -21.37
CA ALA A 693 -34.67 -32.33 -21.61
C ALA A 693 -34.23 -32.40 -23.09
N ALA A 694 -35.06 -31.98 -24.06
CA ALA A 694 -34.80 -32.12 -25.50
C ALA A 694 -34.05 -30.92 -26.16
N GLY A 695 -33.35 -30.10 -25.36
CA GLY A 695 -32.73 -28.85 -25.78
C GLY A 695 -31.20 -28.89 -25.90
N SER A 696 -30.62 -29.91 -26.53
CA SER A 696 -29.19 -29.91 -26.92
C SER A 696 -29.01 -30.69 -28.22
N LYS A 697 -28.94 -29.99 -29.36
CA LYS A 697 -28.44 -30.58 -30.61
C LYS A 697 -26.91 -30.72 -30.51
N PRO A 698 -26.31 -31.84 -30.94
CA PRO A 698 -24.86 -31.95 -31.08
C PRO A 698 -24.37 -31.17 -32.32
N SER A 699 -23.18 -30.59 -32.18
CA SER A 699 -22.37 -29.96 -33.22
C SER A 699 -22.04 -30.96 -34.34
N SER A 700 -22.34 -30.59 -35.58
CA SER A 700 -21.87 -31.25 -36.79
C SER A 700 -20.38 -30.97 -36.98
N GLU A 701 -19.56 -32.01 -37.03
CA GLU A 701 -18.26 -31.97 -37.69
C GLU A 701 -18.45 -31.94 -39.22
N ALA A 702 -17.61 -31.14 -39.88
CA ALA A 702 -17.62 -30.85 -41.30
C ALA A 702 -16.97 -31.98 -42.13
N PRO A 703 -16.93 -31.81 -43.46
CA PRO A 703 -15.63 -31.48 -44.05
C PRO A 703 -15.50 -30.02 -44.48
#